data_AF-A0A142WWY3-F1
#
_entry.id   AF-A0A142WWY3-F1
#
_cell.length_a   1.000
_cell.length_b   1.000
_cell.length_c   1.000
_cell.angle_alpha   90.00
_cell.angle_beta   90.00
_cell.angle_gamma   90.00
#
_symmetry.space_group_name_H-M   'P 1'
#
loop_
_entity.id
_entity.type
_entity.pdbx_description
1 polymer ?
#
loop_
_entity_poly.entity_id
_entity_poly.type
_entity_poly.pdbx_seq_one_letter_code
_entity_poly.pdbx_strand_id
1 'polypeptide(L)'
;MERLVPHSESESRARTAGELSMPGIERMVHHTDPSVLFVEPRILRRVIMQDRRMSGLGIHVPHSHVYTIDRERLLMIVERQELDLSPAAELPPHVILIPRPTENENFARLDTSQRLHFFWRLVFHGRVHAHLELAFESDRLPLSEVTRRMQRMGEAEWSEVRTVLEHDGQLLPPMTEQEIYSEFVAIALELKYFAPADRSAFFPSVRDWDAVDEMIGREVPHGTLFETTRPPGAADSLHISPEPPQHPRHAPLRVSASDAAAPDPDYRRLLMRADEAGRRGNQVKAAILAMEAAALTGGEVSEQARERAAAELGRLTERLQAACTLDPDSAATWRSALTPLLQHVRDGYRTAEARLLYDLQKVCLSLEKGVYRIDLWRWIRSFGREPMRQNLTLLRGVLSVKNLRTAQKRVSSLQISTEEREAIRHLLEHQIHCSEEQVRNDIRPTIDAVLEEVGLIPENVPEQIARKKIVEELLDSIVERGFAGIGDLRDAISRNDLKLPDVAGTLEPLLGDKLLKADKRLGQRLDQVYRKGPIYLRLPQRLSSIAFGTHVGRFLTEFIALPFGIAFVALEAIKHIVGMFQDPPPLEVDLPLGAVTGVGAQLVTHLHAHHRNGPLFYVAFLTLGFFLLLLQQNERFRTRVTNALHAVWSSAHWLLVDLPSQIVNAPVVQRILRSQFYGVLRNYVFRPAIATAIFTGLAWVAESNWSQRTIFEVFLATNLFLNSPIGRYFEEWLTDLFVRAWHELRMRVFAATFYWIMDNFHRLMRGLEQVIYVVDEWLRFRSGDPRRFVVVKALLGMIWGVVSYLVRIYVTLLIEPQINPVKHFPVVTVTHKMMLPFYPVMTRVMVDLLSPLMGYNLALVFAAVNLFLLPGVFGFLVWELKGNWGLYAANRPSSLHPSRFGHHGETMTALLRPGFHSGTLPKLFSKLRGELRVVGDRNHDRNVEHYRDGLEVVETAVGRFVDRTFCELLRLEDGETFADLRIRSIGLATNRIEIAFDRRRDDAGEPLVIEFEELGNWLCARIVSAGWLTTLRAEDRDRLNAALSGLYKLAGVELVHEHLDPVLRGIGGWKEFTPHGLVVHNQEHFERTATYAILSEEEVLLPQQESSDGHPAWPILTRREAIFDETEIAWKDWVAIWSRGEDRIWPDKLPYVLPGRSGVSPSGIRA
;
A
#
# COMPACT_ATOMS: atom_id res chain seq x y z
N MET A 1 -57.57 -15.20 45.31
CA MET A 1 -57.50 -15.45 43.86
C MET A 1 -57.36 -14.09 43.20
N GLU A 2 -56.12 -13.63 43.17
CA GLU A 2 -55.73 -12.26 42.83
C GLU A 2 -55.17 -12.16 41.41
N ARG A 3 -55.20 -10.91 40.95
CA ARG A 3 -54.99 -10.39 39.61
C ARG A 3 -53.60 -10.69 39.06
N LEU A 4 -53.55 -11.07 37.78
CA LEU A 4 -52.36 -11.02 36.93
C LEU A 4 -52.59 -9.97 35.84
N VAL A 5 -51.77 -8.93 35.84
CA VAL A 5 -51.64 -7.92 34.77
C VAL A 5 -50.41 -8.31 33.94
N PRO A 6 -50.48 -8.44 32.61
CA PRO A 6 -49.30 -8.57 31.78
C PRO A 6 -48.79 -7.18 31.36
N HIS A 7 -47.56 -6.86 31.76
CA HIS A 7 -46.77 -5.73 31.27
C HIS A 7 -45.68 -6.31 30.34
N SER A 8 -45.88 -6.30 29.02
CA SER A 8 -44.79 -6.43 28.03
C SER A 8 -45.13 -6.16 26.55
N GLU A 9 -46.29 -5.59 26.20
CA GLU A 9 -46.64 -5.33 24.79
C GLU A 9 -46.71 -3.83 24.39
N SER A 10 -46.66 -2.89 25.33
CA SER A 10 -46.79 -1.45 25.02
C SER A 10 -45.48 -0.76 24.62
N GLU A 11 -44.32 -1.24 25.05
CA GLU A 11 -43.02 -0.59 24.72
C GLU A 11 -42.45 -1.01 23.36
N SER A 12 -42.84 -2.18 22.83
CA SER A 12 -42.47 -2.62 21.47
C SER A 12 -43.29 -1.92 20.37
N ARG A 13 -44.55 -1.56 20.67
CA ARG A 13 -45.43 -0.85 19.73
C ARG A 13 -45.21 0.66 19.66
N ALA A 14 -44.52 1.26 20.64
CA ALA A 14 -44.26 2.71 20.64
C ALA A 14 -43.05 3.12 19.77
N ARG A 15 -42.12 2.20 19.47
CA ARG A 15 -40.95 2.48 18.60
C ARG A 15 -41.22 2.27 17.10
N THR A 16 -42.30 1.58 16.74
CA THR A 16 -42.67 1.25 15.35
C THR A 16 -43.59 2.28 14.69
N ALA A 17 -44.03 3.33 15.42
CA ALA A 17 -45.00 4.31 14.93
C ALA A 17 -44.39 5.47 14.11
N GLY A 18 -43.07 5.50 13.89
CA GLY A 18 -42.36 6.61 13.22
C GLY A 18 -41.52 6.24 11.98
N GLU A 19 -41.43 4.96 11.61
CA GLU A 19 -40.66 4.55 10.42
C GLU A 19 -41.52 4.65 9.15
N LEU A 20 -41.17 5.60 8.27
CA LEU A 20 -41.79 5.68 6.95
C LEU A 20 -41.32 4.50 6.09
N SER A 21 -42.26 3.87 5.38
CA SER A 21 -41.92 2.89 4.35
C SER A 21 -41.17 3.56 3.19
N MET A 22 -40.41 2.79 2.40
CA MET A 22 -39.68 3.33 1.23
C MET A 22 -40.58 4.14 0.27
N PRO A 23 -41.80 3.69 -0.09
CA PRO A 23 -42.72 4.50 -0.88
C PRO A 23 -43.20 5.79 -0.20
N GLY A 24 -43.14 5.86 1.14
CA GLY A 24 -43.38 7.08 1.90
C GLY A 24 -42.22 8.07 1.80
N ILE A 25 -40.98 7.58 1.85
CA ILE A 25 -39.76 8.38 1.67
C ILE A 25 -39.68 8.90 0.23
N GLU A 26 -39.91 8.05 -0.78
CA GLU A 26 -39.90 8.45 -2.20
C GLU A 26 -40.89 9.58 -2.48
N ARG A 27 -42.10 9.50 -1.93
CA ARG A 27 -43.12 10.56 -2.06
C ARG A 27 -42.70 11.86 -1.38
N MET A 28 -42.05 11.79 -0.22
CA MET A 28 -41.57 12.99 0.49
C MET A 28 -40.49 13.72 -0.31
N VAL A 29 -39.54 12.96 -0.86
CA VAL A 29 -38.45 13.48 -1.68
C VAL A 29 -39.01 14.08 -2.99
N HIS A 30 -39.89 13.36 -3.69
CA HIS A 30 -40.53 13.87 -4.91
C HIS A 30 -41.41 15.11 -4.65
N HIS A 31 -42.06 15.22 -3.48
CA HIS A 31 -42.83 16.43 -3.16
C HIS A 31 -41.92 17.64 -2.90
N THR A 32 -40.72 17.41 -2.38
CA THR A 32 -39.71 18.45 -2.16
C THR A 32 -39.12 18.92 -3.49
N ASP A 33 -38.82 17.99 -4.40
CA ASP A 33 -38.33 18.30 -5.74
C ASP A 33 -39.03 17.43 -6.81
N PRO A 34 -40.00 18.00 -7.57
CA PRO A 34 -40.73 17.27 -8.60
C PRO A 34 -39.89 16.79 -9.79
N SER A 35 -38.61 17.20 -9.90
CA SER A 35 -37.70 16.71 -10.94
C SER A 35 -37.10 15.34 -10.62
N VAL A 36 -37.24 14.86 -9.39
CA VAL A 36 -36.63 13.61 -8.92
C VAL A 36 -37.52 12.41 -9.21
N LEU A 37 -36.97 11.41 -9.91
CA LEU A 37 -37.63 10.13 -10.21
C LEU A 37 -36.81 8.97 -9.65
N PHE A 38 -37.48 8.12 -8.87
CA PHE A 38 -36.91 6.86 -8.39
C PHE A 38 -37.08 5.78 -9.45
N VAL A 39 -35.96 5.18 -9.87
CA VAL A 39 -35.96 4.15 -10.92
C VAL A 39 -35.25 2.89 -10.45
N GLU A 40 -35.58 1.75 -11.04
CA GLU A 40 -34.81 0.53 -10.82
C GLU A 40 -33.36 0.72 -11.33
N PRO A 41 -32.32 0.21 -10.63
CA PRO A 41 -30.92 0.36 -11.04
C PRO A 41 -30.64 -0.06 -12.49
N ARG A 42 -31.38 -1.07 -12.99
CA ARG A 42 -31.30 -1.53 -14.40
C ARG A 42 -31.78 -0.48 -15.41
N ILE A 43 -32.81 0.28 -15.07
CA ILE A 43 -33.37 1.34 -15.93
C ILE A 43 -32.37 2.49 -15.99
N LEU A 44 -31.84 2.92 -14.84
CA LEU A 44 -30.82 3.96 -14.77
C LEU A 44 -29.60 3.60 -15.64
N ARG A 45 -29.11 2.37 -15.52
CA ARG A 45 -28.00 1.88 -16.34
C ARG A 45 -28.29 1.96 -17.84
N ARG A 46 -29.49 1.56 -18.27
CA ARG A 46 -29.91 1.62 -19.67
C ARG A 46 -29.98 3.06 -20.18
N VAL A 47 -30.53 3.96 -19.38
CA VAL A 47 -30.57 5.41 -19.67
C VAL A 47 -29.17 5.92 -19.89
N ILE A 48 -28.25 5.70 -18.94
CA ILE A 48 -26.86 6.19 -19.06
C ILE A 48 -26.18 5.60 -20.31
N MET A 49 -26.32 4.30 -20.58
CA MET A 49 -25.69 3.65 -21.74
C MET A 49 -26.17 4.21 -23.09
N GLN A 50 -27.48 4.43 -23.24
CA GLN A 50 -28.04 4.93 -24.49
C GLN A 50 -27.83 6.44 -24.65
N ASP A 51 -27.99 7.19 -23.56
CA ASP A 51 -27.88 8.64 -23.56
C ASP A 51 -26.44 9.11 -23.82
N ARG A 52 -25.45 8.47 -23.16
CA ARG A 52 -24.01 8.70 -23.39
C ARG A 52 -23.47 7.97 -24.63
N ARG A 53 -24.34 7.25 -25.37
CA ARG A 53 -24.01 6.50 -26.60
C ARG A 53 -22.80 5.57 -26.45
N MET A 54 -22.66 4.95 -25.29
CA MET A 54 -21.54 4.07 -24.99
C MET A 54 -21.59 2.83 -25.89
N SER A 55 -20.57 2.68 -26.74
CA SER A 55 -20.46 1.59 -27.72
C SER A 55 -19.58 0.46 -27.16
N GLY A 56 -20.16 -0.68 -26.83
CA GLY A 56 -19.39 -1.87 -26.41
C GLY A 56 -20.20 -2.82 -25.53
N LEU A 57 -19.63 -4.01 -25.27
CA LEU A 57 -19.99 -4.87 -24.13
C LEU A 57 -19.62 -4.11 -22.84
N GLY A 58 -20.38 -3.07 -22.52
CA GLY A 58 -20.14 -2.11 -21.44
C GLY A 58 -20.45 -2.74 -20.10
N ILE A 59 -19.46 -3.45 -19.55
CA ILE A 59 -19.59 -4.25 -18.34
C ILE A 59 -19.59 -3.39 -17.05
N HIS A 60 -19.45 -2.07 -17.13
CA HIS A 60 -19.52 -1.18 -15.97
C HIS A 60 -19.99 0.22 -16.37
N VAL A 61 -21.00 0.77 -15.70
CA VAL A 61 -21.37 2.19 -15.77
C VAL A 61 -20.83 2.85 -14.51
N PRO A 62 -19.76 3.67 -14.60
CA PRO A 62 -19.30 4.48 -13.46
C PRO A 62 -20.43 5.38 -12.96
N HIS A 63 -20.41 5.81 -11.69
CA HIS A 63 -21.36 6.80 -11.16
C HIS A 63 -22.85 6.45 -11.38
N SER A 64 -23.34 5.37 -10.76
CA SER A 64 -24.75 4.94 -10.89
C SER A 64 -25.66 5.44 -9.76
N HIS A 65 -25.28 6.50 -9.03
CA HIS A 65 -26.00 6.94 -7.82
C HIS A 65 -26.99 8.08 -8.08
N VAL A 66 -26.71 8.95 -9.06
CA VAL A 66 -27.59 10.03 -9.52
C VAL A 66 -27.30 10.25 -11.01
N TYR A 67 -28.32 10.56 -11.81
CA TYR A 67 -28.12 10.94 -13.22
C TYR A 67 -29.10 12.02 -13.65
N THR A 68 -28.62 13.08 -14.28
CA THR A 68 -29.43 14.13 -14.89
C THR A 68 -29.61 13.89 -16.38
N ILE A 69 -30.82 14.11 -16.89
CA ILE A 69 -31.14 13.95 -18.31
C ILE A 69 -32.28 14.89 -18.73
N ASP A 70 -32.23 15.37 -19.96
CA ASP A 70 -33.37 16.05 -20.60
C ASP A 70 -34.56 15.10 -20.78
N ARG A 71 -35.77 15.63 -20.57
CA ARG A 71 -37.03 14.91 -20.63
C ARG A 71 -37.27 14.23 -21.98
N GLU A 72 -37.01 14.93 -23.08
CA GLU A 72 -37.25 14.40 -24.43
C GLU A 72 -36.27 13.25 -24.71
N ARG A 73 -35.02 13.39 -24.29
CA ARG A 73 -34.01 12.32 -24.35
C ARG A 73 -34.38 11.11 -23.50
N LEU A 74 -34.88 11.31 -22.27
CA LEU A 74 -35.33 10.21 -21.42
C LEU A 74 -36.49 9.42 -22.05
N LEU A 75 -37.49 10.13 -22.58
CA LEU A 75 -38.69 9.50 -23.16
C LEU A 75 -38.41 8.81 -24.51
N MET A 76 -37.27 9.07 -25.15
CA MET A 76 -36.79 8.27 -26.29
C MET A 76 -36.20 6.92 -25.86
N ILE A 77 -35.76 6.79 -24.60
CA ILE A 77 -35.05 5.61 -24.07
C ILE A 77 -35.95 4.72 -23.21
N VAL A 78 -36.85 5.32 -22.44
CA VAL A 78 -37.70 4.64 -21.44
C VAL A 78 -39.16 4.98 -21.66
N GLU A 79 -40.02 3.97 -21.62
CA GLU A 79 -41.48 4.18 -21.70
C GLU A 79 -42.02 4.69 -20.36
N ARG A 80 -43.07 5.53 -20.37
CA ARG A 80 -43.66 6.10 -19.14
C ARG A 80 -44.09 5.04 -18.11
N GLN A 81 -44.52 3.86 -18.58
CA GLN A 81 -44.93 2.73 -17.73
C GLN A 81 -43.75 2.14 -16.95
N GLU A 82 -42.53 2.17 -17.51
CA GLU A 82 -41.33 1.68 -16.84
C GLU A 82 -40.82 2.65 -15.75
N LEU A 83 -41.24 3.92 -15.80
CA LEU A 83 -40.93 4.95 -14.81
C LEU A 83 -41.97 5.05 -13.68
N ASP A 84 -42.94 4.12 -13.64
CA ASP A 84 -44.11 4.18 -12.74
C ASP A 84 -44.92 5.50 -12.86
N LEU A 85 -44.87 6.14 -14.04
CA LEU A 85 -45.56 7.41 -14.30
C LEU A 85 -46.93 7.21 -14.92
N SER A 86 -47.91 7.98 -14.45
CA SER A 86 -49.22 8.08 -15.09
C SER A 86 -49.10 8.72 -16.49
N PRO A 87 -49.92 8.31 -17.48
CA PRO A 87 -49.89 8.90 -18.83
C PRO A 87 -50.06 10.43 -18.85
N ALA A 88 -50.72 11.01 -17.84
CA ALA A 88 -50.99 12.45 -17.72
C ALA A 88 -49.96 13.23 -16.87
N ALA A 89 -48.91 12.59 -16.35
CA ALA A 89 -47.90 13.29 -15.55
C ALA A 89 -47.06 14.25 -16.41
N GLU A 90 -46.95 15.51 -15.96
CA GLU A 90 -46.04 16.51 -16.54
C GLU A 90 -44.65 16.37 -15.90
N LEU A 91 -43.62 16.24 -16.74
CA LEU A 91 -42.23 16.19 -16.31
C LEU A 91 -41.53 17.52 -16.59
N PRO A 92 -40.68 18.03 -15.69
CA PRO A 92 -39.81 19.18 -15.94
C PRO A 92 -38.87 18.94 -17.14
N PRO A 93 -38.27 20.00 -17.73
CA PRO A 93 -37.33 19.85 -18.85
C PRO A 93 -36.12 18.98 -18.54
N HIS A 94 -35.56 19.11 -17.34
CA HIS A 94 -34.48 18.25 -16.84
C HIS A 94 -34.98 17.45 -15.64
N VAL A 95 -34.69 16.15 -15.62
CA VAL A 95 -35.09 15.22 -14.56
C VAL A 95 -33.87 14.56 -13.93
N ILE A 96 -33.97 14.30 -12.63
CA ILE A 96 -32.93 13.65 -11.81
C ILE A 96 -33.38 12.22 -11.54
N LEU A 97 -32.62 11.25 -12.01
CA LEU A 97 -32.86 9.83 -11.77
C LEU A 97 -32.05 9.35 -10.58
N ILE A 98 -32.72 8.78 -9.59
CA ILE A 98 -32.09 8.16 -8.41
C ILE A 98 -32.43 6.67 -8.41
N PRO A 99 -31.44 5.75 -8.29
CA PRO A 99 -31.72 4.34 -8.21
C PRO A 99 -32.39 3.99 -6.87
N ARG A 100 -33.37 3.09 -6.90
CA ARG A 100 -33.91 2.50 -5.67
C ARG A 100 -32.80 1.69 -4.97
N PRO A 101 -32.58 1.87 -3.65
CA PRO A 101 -31.58 1.12 -2.92
C PRO A 101 -31.94 -0.38 -2.94
N THR A 102 -31.06 -1.20 -3.52
CA THR A 102 -31.13 -2.66 -3.45
C THR A 102 -30.51 -3.14 -2.13
N GLU A 103 -30.87 -4.35 -1.66
CA GLU A 103 -30.55 -4.98 -0.36
C GLU A 103 -29.18 -4.61 0.27
N ASN A 104 -29.06 -3.39 0.79
CA ASN A 104 -27.86 -2.89 1.46
C ASN A 104 -28.15 -2.92 2.96
N GLU A 105 -27.56 -3.88 3.66
CA GLU A 105 -27.73 -4.07 5.11
C GLU A 105 -27.45 -2.80 5.92
N ASN A 106 -26.55 -1.92 5.45
CA ASN A 106 -26.23 -0.68 6.13
C ASN A 106 -27.32 0.39 5.95
N PHE A 107 -27.88 0.52 4.74
CA PHE A 107 -28.99 1.44 4.48
C PHE A 107 -30.26 1.02 5.24
N ALA A 108 -30.49 -0.30 5.36
CA ALA A 108 -31.61 -0.85 6.12
C ALA A 108 -31.56 -0.48 7.62
N ARG A 109 -30.36 -0.25 8.18
CA ARG A 109 -30.16 0.14 9.60
C ARG A 109 -30.43 1.61 9.88
N LEU A 110 -30.49 2.45 8.85
CA LEU A 110 -30.74 3.89 9.03
C LEU A 110 -32.20 4.12 9.42
N ASP A 111 -32.41 5.05 10.35
CA ASP A 111 -33.76 5.53 10.69
C ASP A 111 -34.34 6.39 9.54
N THR A 112 -35.62 6.76 9.65
CA THR A 112 -36.30 7.55 8.61
C THR A 112 -35.66 8.92 8.37
N SER A 113 -35.21 9.61 9.41
CA SER A 113 -34.58 10.93 9.30
C SER A 113 -33.20 10.86 8.63
N GLN A 114 -32.46 9.78 8.89
CA GLN A 114 -31.16 9.47 8.29
C GLN A 114 -31.31 9.05 6.84
N ARG A 115 -32.33 8.25 6.49
CA ARG A 115 -32.65 7.91 5.09
C ARG A 115 -33.05 9.15 4.29
N LEU A 116 -33.83 10.06 4.86
CA LEU A 116 -34.16 11.34 4.23
C LEU A 116 -32.92 12.21 4.02
N HIS A 117 -32.00 12.25 4.98
CA HIS A 117 -30.72 12.94 4.80
C HIS A 117 -29.86 12.31 3.69
N PHE A 118 -29.81 10.97 3.60
CA PHE A 118 -29.13 10.27 2.51
C PHE A 118 -29.66 10.68 1.13
N PHE A 119 -30.99 10.73 0.96
CA PHE A 119 -31.59 11.16 -0.30
C PHE A 119 -31.47 12.67 -0.55
N TRP A 120 -31.53 13.50 0.49
CA TRP A 120 -31.29 14.94 0.38
C TRP A 120 -29.92 15.22 -0.26
N ARG A 121 -28.88 14.52 0.19
CA ARG A 121 -27.54 14.60 -0.38
C ARG A 121 -27.52 14.29 -1.88
N LEU A 122 -28.20 13.21 -2.30
CA LEU A 122 -28.28 12.80 -3.71
C LEU A 122 -29.08 13.78 -4.58
N VAL A 123 -30.20 14.30 -4.06
CA VAL A 123 -31.01 15.30 -4.76
C VAL A 123 -30.25 16.61 -4.91
N PHE A 124 -29.58 17.06 -3.85
CA PHE A 124 -28.72 18.25 -3.90
C PHE A 124 -27.63 18.10 -4.96
N HIS A 125 -26.93 16.97 -4.97
CA HIS A 125 -25.92 16.63 -5.98
C HIS A 125 -26.49 16.70 -7.41
N GLY A 126 -27.65 16.07 -7.66
CA GLY A 126 -28.32 16.10 -8.97
C GLY A 126 -28.77 17.49 -9.40
N ARG A 127 -29.21 18.35 -8.45
CA ARG A 127 -29.61 19.72 -8.76
C ARG A 127 -28.45 20.63 -9.12
N VAL A 128 -27.28 20.41 -8.53
CA VAL A 128 -26.04 21.09 -8.94
C VAL A 128 -25.67 20.71 -10.38
N HIS A 129 -25.70 19.41 -10.71
CA HIS A 129 -25.46 18.94 -12.08
C HIS A 129 -26.43 19.56 -13.09
N ALA A 130 -27.73 19.51 -12.82
CA ALA A 130 -28.74 20.08 -13.72
C ALA A 130 -28.56 21.60 -13.93
N HIS A 131 -28.12 22.34 -12.91
CA HIS A 131 -27.83 23.77 -13.02
C HIS A 131 -26.61 24.04 -13.91
N LEU A 132 -25.56 23.23 -13.79
CA LEU A 132 -24.35 23.35 -14.60
C LEU A 132 -24.59 22.93 -16.06
N GLU A 133 -25.33 21.84 -16.30
CA GLU A 133 -25.73 21.42 -17.65
C GLU A 133 -26.48 22.55 -18.37
N LEU A 134 -27.46 23.17 -17.71
CA LEU A 134 -28.17 24.32 -18.25
C LEU A 134 -27.25 25.52 -18.50
N ALA A 135 -26.25 25.77 -17.65
CA ALA A 135 -25.27 26.84 -17.85
C ALA A 135 -24.37 26.60 -19.07
N PHE A 136 -24.00 25.35 -19.34
CA PHE A 136 -23.27 24.95 -20.55
C PHE A 136 -24.13 25.03 -21.80
N GLU A 137 -25.36 24.53 -21.77
CA GLU A 137 -26.30 24.59 -22.91
C GLU A 137 -26.66 26.02 -23.30
N SER A 138 -26.74 26.93 -22.32
CA SER A 138 -27.02 28.36 -22.53
C SER A 138 -25.78 29.22 -22.80
N ASP A 139 -24.60 28.60 -22.93
CA ASP A 139 -23.29 29.26 -23.13
C ASP A 139 -22.96 30.34 -22.07
N ARG A 140 -23.56 30.23 -20.87
CA ARG A 140 -23.24 31.10 -19.73
C ARG A 140 -21.90 30.74 -19.08
N LEU A 141 -21.50 29.47 -19.20
CA LEU A 141 -20.22 28.96 -18.71
C LEU A 141 -19.42 28.32 -19.87
N PRO A 142 -18.72 29.13 -20.69
CA PRO A 142 -17.93 28.59 -21.80
C PRO A 142 -16.72 27.78 -21.28
N LEU A 143 -16.21 26.85 -22.10
CA LEU A 143 -15.08 25.98 -21.75
C LEU A 143 -13.81 26.77 -21.38
N SER A 144 -13.59 27.93 -22.01
CA SER A 144 -12.47 28.82 -21.68
C SER A 144 -12.53 29.37 -20.25
N GLU A 145 -13.73 29.60 -19.72
CA GLU A 145 -13.90 30.04 -18.33
C GLU A 145 -13.75 28.88 -17.33
N VAL A 146 -14.24 27.69 -17.66
CA VAL A 146 -13.95 26.46 -16.87
C VAL A 146 -12.45 26.27 -16.75
N THR A 147 -11.74 26.42 -17.87
CA THR A 147 -10.30 26.23 -17.86
C THR A 147 -9.59 27.33 -17.07
N ARG A 148 -9.99 28.59 -17.21
CA ARG A 148 -9.47 29.69 -16.36
C ARG A 148 -9.68 29.43 -14.86
N ARG A 149 -10.80 28.82 -14.47
CA ARG A 149 -11.08 28.43 -13.08
C ARG A 149 -10.14 27.32 -12.60
N MET A 150 -9.92 26.30 -13.43
CA MET A 150 -8.94 25.25 -13.15
C MET A 150 -7.53 25.83 -12.97
N GLN A 151 -7.12 26.81 -13.78
CA GLN A 151 -5.83 27.49 -13.64
C GLN A 151 -5.68 28.19 -12.27
N ARG A 152 -6.75 28.86 -11.82
CA ARG A 152 -6.75 29.55 -10.52
C ARG A 152 -6.65 28.58 -9.35
N MET A 153 -7.19 27.37 -9.52
CA MET A 153 -7.12 26.30 -8.52
C MET A 153 -5.71 25.72 -8.43
N GLY A 154 -5.03 25.56 -9.57
CA GLY A 154 -3.67 25.04 -9.67
C GLY A 154 -3.59 23.71 -10.43
N GLU A 155 -2.44 23.45 -11.06
CA GLU A 155 -2.23 22.26 -11.90
C GLU A 155 -2.25 20.96 -11.09
N ALA A 156 -1.58 20.96 -9.93
CA ALA A 156 -1.52 19.80 -9.05
C ALA A 156 -2.87 19.48 -8.39
N GLU A 157 -3.59 20.52 -7.97
CA GLU A 157 -4.93 20.43 -7.40
C GLU A 157 -5.91 19.88 -8.44
N TRP A 158 -5.87 20.38 -9.67
CA TRP A 158 -6.72 19.87 -10.74
C TRP A 158 -6.37 18.44 -11.16
N SER A 159 -5.07 18.12 -11.21
CA SER A 159 -4.63 16.75 -11.46
C SER A 159 -5.13 15.80 -10.37
N GLU A 160 -5.11 16.21 -9.10
CA GLU A 160 -5.72 15.43 -8.00
C GLU A 160 -7.20 15.21 -8.25
N VAL A 161 -7.95 16.27 -8.56
CA VAL A 161 -9.39 16.17 -8.84
C VAL A 161 -9.66 15.16 -9.94
N ARG A 162 -8.98 15.28 -11.08
CA ARG A 162 -9.13 14.35 -12.21
C ARG A 162 -8.85 12.90 -11.79
N THR A 163 -7.71 12.65 -11.15
CA THR A 163 -7.30 11.31 -10.73
C THR A 163 -8.24 10.72 -9.68
N VAL A 164 -8.69 11.51 -8.70
CA VAL A 164 -9.63 11.07 -7.65
C VAL A 164 -10.96 10.69 -8.25
N LEU A 165 -11.53 11.54 -9.11
CA LEU A 165 -12.83 11.29 -9.74
C LEU A 165 -12.80 10.09 -10.69
N GLU A 166 -11.71 9.92 -11.45
CA GLU A 166 -11.52 8.76 -12.32
C GLU A 166 -11.35 7.48 -11.50
N HIS A 167 -10.42 7.47 -10.53
CA HIS A 167 -10.09 6.30 -9.72
C HIS A 167 -11.26 5.83 -8.85
N ASP A 168 -12.01 6.77 -8.26
CA ASP A 168 -13.18 6.46 -7.44
C ASP A 168 -14.45 6.23 -8.29
N GLY A 169 -14.32 6.15 -9.61
CA GLY A 169 -15.37 5.76 -10.55
C GLY A 169 -16.55 6.73 -10.61
N GLN A 170 -16.28 8.03 -10.46
CA GLN A 170 -17.28 9.11 -10.45
C GLN A 170 -17.54 9.72 -11.84
N LEU A 171 -16.68 9.47 -12.83
CA LEU A 171 -16.79 10.06 -14.17
C LEU A 171 -17.43 9.11 -15.17
N LEU A 172 -18.37 9.63 -15.96
CA LEU A 172 -18.96 8.92 -17.10
C LEU A 172 -18.13 9.16 -18.38
N PRO A 173 -18.03 8.19 -19.32
CA PRO A 173 -17.49 8.47 -20.65
C PRO A 173 -18.51 9.20 -21.55
N PRO A 174 -18.09 10.11 -22.44
CA PRO A 174 -16.72 10.59 -22.66
C PRO A 174 -16.29 11.61 -21.60
N MET A 175 -15.13 11.39 -20.97
CA MET A 175 -14.59 12.26 -19.91
C MET A 175 -14.14 13.62 -20.47
N THR A 176 -15.08 14.53 -20.67
CA THR A 176 -14.80 15.91 -21.08
C THR A 176 -14.46 16.77 -19.87
N GLU A 177 -13.70 17.85 -20.06
CA GLU A 177 -13.38 18.79 -18.98
C GLU A 177 -14.64 19.39 -18.32
N GLN A 178 -15.74 19.53 -19.08
CA GLN A 178 -17.04 19.96 -18.56
C GLN A 178 -17.62 18.95 -17.56
N GLU A 179 -17.54 17.65 -17.87
CA GLU A 179 -18.03 16.59 -16.99
C GLU A 179 -17.18 16.48 -15.72
N ILE A 180 -15.86 16.58 -15.83
CA ILE A 180 -14.94 16.57 -14.69
C ILE A 180 -15.24 17.76 -13.77
N TYR A 181 -15.39 18.95 -14.35
CA TYR A 181 -15.73 20.17 -13.60
C TYR A 181 -17.10 20.08 -12.92
N SER A 182 -18.12 19.61 -13.62
CA SER A 182 -19.46 19.44 -13.03
C SER A 182 -19.46 18.49 -11.83
N GLU A 183 -18.80 17.34 -11.98
CA GLU A 183 -18.71 16.34 -10.92
C GLU A 183 -17.89 16.85 -9.73
N PHE A 184 -16.77 17.54 -9.99
CA PHE A 184 -15.99 18.19 -8.95
C PHE A 184 -16.81 19.20 -8.14
N VAL A 185 -17.55 20.09 -8.83
CA VAL A 185 -18.37 21.12 -8.16
C VAL A 185 -19.47 20.47 -7.32
N ALA A 186 -20.14 19.43 -7.84
CA ALA A 186 -21.16 18.71 -7.11
C ALA A 186 -20.61 18.07 -5.82
N ILE A 187 -19.45 17.39 -5.88
CA ILE A 187 -18.81 16.77 -4.72
C ILE A 187 -18.25 17.83 -3.75
N ALA A 188 -17.63 18.90 -4.24
CA ALA A 188 -17.09 19.97 -3.39
C ALA A 188 -18.18 20.66 -2.55
N LEU A 189 -19.36 20.87 -3.15
CA LEU A 189 -20.54 21.40 -2.47
C LEU A 189 -21.19 20.36 -1.56
N GLU A 190 -21.23 19.09 -1.95
CA GLU A 190 -21.70 18.00 -1.08
C GLU A 190 -20.87 17.96 0.21
N LEU A 191 -19.54 17.98 0.09
CA LEU A 191 -18.63 18.05 1.23
C LEU A 191 -18.82 19.35 2.02
N LYS A 192 -19.07 20.50 1.37
CA LYS A 192 -19.35 21.78 2.06
C LYS A 192 -20.47 21.67 3.09
N TYR A 193 -21.55 21.02 2.70
CA TYR A 193 -22.81 21.11 3.41
C TYR A 193 -23.09 19.88 4.27
N PHE A 194 -22.67 18.70 3.80
CA PHE A 194 -22.99 17.43 4.45
C PHE A 194 -21.80 16.85 5.23
N ALA A 195 -20.56 17.17 4.86
CA ALA A 195 -19.36 16.64 5.51
C ALA A 195 -18.14 17.60 5.45
N PRO A 196 -18.19 18.79 6.09
CA PRO A 196 -17.13 19.80 5.98
C PRO A 196 -15.76 19.30 6.45
N ALA A 197 -15.75 18.44 7.49
CA ALA A 197 -14.55 17.87 8.07
C ALA A 197 -13.82 16.89 7.13
N ASP A 198 -14.51 16.35 6.12
CA ASP A 198 -13.97 15.35 5.21
C ASP A 198 -13.31 15.97 3.96
N ARG A 199 -13.47 17.28 3.74
CA ARG A 199 -12.89 18.01 2.58
C ARG A 199 -11.39 17.73 2.40
N SER A 200 -10.62 17.79 3.48
CA SER A 200 -9.18 17.52 3.48
C SER A 200 -8.82 16.05 3.29
N ALA A 201 -9.73 15.11 3.56
CA ALA A 201 -9.53 13.70 3.24
C ALA A 201 -9.88 13.39 1.78
N PHE A 202 -10.79 14.16 1.18
CA PHE A 202 -11.22 13.99 -0.20
C PHE A 202 -10.26 14.58 -1.22
N PHE A 203 -9.93 15.86 -1.05
CA PHE A 203 -9.01 16.60 -1.90
C PHE A 203 -7.96 17.31 -1.02
N PRO A 204 -7.02 16.55 -0.43
CA PRO A 204 -5.98 17.09 0.46
C PRO A 204 -5.07 18.13 -0.21
N SER A 205 -4.98 18.17 -1.54
CA SER A 205 -4.21 19.21 -2.23
C SER A 205 -4.85 20.61 -2.13
N VAL A 206 -6.16 20.69 -1.91
CA VAL A 206 -6.90 21.96 -1.86
C VAL A 206 -6.75 22.59 -0.47
N ARG A 207 -5.99 23.69 -0.40
CA ARG A 207 -5.71 24.42 0.86
C ARG A 207 -6.74 25.50 1.16
N ASP A 208 -7.08 26.29 0.14
CA ASP A 208 -7.99 27.43 0.25
C ASP A 208 -9.38 27.06 -0.26
N TRP A 209 -10.14 26.36 0.58
CA TRP A 209 -11.52 26.01 0.28
C TRP A 209 -12.44 27.23 0.19
N ASP A 210 -12.10 28.35 0.83
CA ASP A 210 -12.89 29.57 0.77
C ASP A 210 -12.79 30.20 -0.63
N ALA A 211 -11.59 30.23 -1.23
CA ALA A 211 -11.41 30.67 -2.61
C ALA A 211 -12.13 29.76 -3.63
N VAL A 212 -12.10 28.44 -3.41
CA VAL A 212 -12.84 27.47 -4.25
C VAL A 212 -14.35 27.68 -4.11
N ASP A 213 -14.84 27.86 -2.89
CA ASP A 213 -16.25 28.10 -2.62
C ASP A 213 -16.73 29.43 -3.23
N GLU A 214 -15.93 30.50 -3.16
CA GLU A 214 -16.23 31.77 -3.82
C GLU A 214 -16.28 31.61 -5.34
N MET A 215 -15.33 30.87 -5.92
CA MET A 215 -15.29 30.57 -7.34
C MET A 215 -16.55 29.83 -7.80
N ILE A 216 -17.00 28.83 -7.03
CA ILE A 216 -18.21 28.06 -7.32
C ILE A 216 -19.47 28.92 -7.16
N GLY A 217 -19.54 29.73 -6.08
CA GLY A 217 -20.68 30.57 -5.74
C GLY A 217 -21.02 31.66 -6.77
N ARG A 218 -20.06 32.02 -7.66
CA ARG A 218 -20.30 32.96 -8.76
C ARG A 218 -21.25 32.41 -9.84
N GLU A 219 -21.32 31.10 -10.04
CA GLU A 219 -22.19 30.47 -11.05
C GLU A 219 -23.34 29.68 -10.42
N VAL A 220 -23.08 28.99 -9.31
CA VAL A 220 -24.05 28.10 -8.67
C VAL A 220 -24.60 28.77 -7.41
N PRO A 221 -25.92 29.06 -7.33
CA PRO A 221 -26.56 29.59 -6.13
C PRO A 221 -26.73 28.48 -5.08
N HIS A 222 -25.62 27.92 -4.63
CA HIS A 222 -25.56 26.66 -3.88
C HIS A 222 -26.28 26.73 -2.51
N GLY A 223 -26.33 27.90 -1.86
CA GLY A 223 -27.07 28.10 -0.61
C GLY A 223 -28.59 27.92 -0.80
N THR A 224 -29.14 28.55 -1.84
CA THR A 224 -30.57 28.40 -2.20
C THR A 224 -30.88 26.97 -2.61
N LEU A 225 -30.00 26.32 -3.37
CA LEU A 225 -30.18 24.91 -3.76
C LEU A 225 -30.16 23.98 -2.54
N PHE A 226 -29.30 24.22 -1.56
CA PHE A 226 -29.22 23.40 -0.35
C PHE A 226 -30.51 23.48 0.48
N GLU A 227 -31.05 24.68 0.68
CA GLU A 227 -32.29 24.88 1.43
C GLU A 227 -33.52 24.31 0.71
N THR A 228 -33.62 24.52 -0.61
CA THR A 228 -34.78 24.09 -1.40
C THR A 228 -34.85 22.59 -1.62
N THR A 229 -33.72 21.89 -1.56
CA THR A 229 -33.66 20.42 -1.74
C THR A 229 -33.89 19.64 -0.46
N ARG A 230 -34.01 20.30 0.70
CA ARG A 230 -34.12 19.65 2.01
C ARG A 230 -35.51 19.04 2.24
N PRO A 231 -35.64 17.70 2.34
CA PRO A 231 -36.92 17.07 2.64
C PRO A 231 -37.35 17.35 4.10
N PRO A 232 -38.65 17.55 4.36
CA PRO A 232 -39.16 17.68 5.73
C PRO A 232 -38.80 16.47 6.59
N GLY A 233 -38.19 16.70 7.75
CA GLY A 233 -37.79 15.64 8.68
C GLY A 233 -36.43 15.00 8.41
N ALA A 234 -35.66 15.49 7.42
CA ALA A 234 -34.26 15.11 7.25
C ALA A 234 -33.40 15.61 8.42
N ALA A 235 -32.56 14.71 8.96
CA ALA A 235 -31.60 15.04 10.01
C ALA A 235 -30.61 16.12 9.53
N ASP A 236 -30.05 16.94 10.46
CA ASP A 236 -29.02 17.93 10.12
C ASP A 236 -27.64 17.28 9.89
N SER A 237 -27.36 16.15 10.54
CA SER A 237 -26.11 15.39 10.38
C SER A 237 -26.35 13.90 10.55
N LEU A 238 -25.57 13.08 9.85
CA LEU A 238 -25.57 11.62 9.93
C LEU A 238 -24.67 11.06 11.05
N HIS A 239 -24.12 11.89 11.94
CA HIS A 239 -23.33 11.39 13.07
C HIS A 239 -24.15 10.44 13.95
N ILE A 240 -23.88 9.15 13.79
CA ILE A 240 -24.31 8.11 14.72
C ILE A 240 -23.47 8.36 15.97
N SER A 241 -24.04 9.00 16.99
CA SER A 241 -23.46 8.92 18.33
C SER A 241 -23.24 7.43 18.61
N PRO A 242 -22.01 6.99 18.94
CA PRO A 242 -21.77 5.60 19.25
C PRO A 242 -22.66 5.28 20.45
N GLU A 243 -23.80 4.64 20.17
CA GLU A 243 -24.57 4.01 21.22
C GLU A 243 -23.58 3.04 21.86
N PRO A 244 -23.24 3.21 23.15
CA PRO A 244 -22.25 2.35 23.80
C PRO A 244 -22.68 0.92 23.51
N PRO A 245 -21.76 0.06 23.02
CA PRO A 245 -22.12 -1.29 22.59
C PRO A 245 -22.95 -1.90 23.71
N GLN A 246 -24.23 -2.14 23.40
CA GLN A 246 -25.12 -2.87 24.29
C GLN A 246 -24.63 -4.33 24.26
N HIS A 247 -23.49 -4.59 24.89
CA HIS A 247 -23.30 -5.87 25.53
C HIS A 247 -24.53 -6.08 26.41
N PRO A 248 -25.09 -7.30 26.47
CA PRO A 248 -26.19 -7.57 27.36
C PRO A 248 -25.81 -7.01 28.72
N ARG A 249 -26.46 -5.92 29.13
CA ARG A 249 -26.34 -5.40 30.48
C ARG A 249 -26.79 -6.58 31.31
N HIS A 250 -25.85 -7.32 31.87
CA HIS A 250 -26.17 -8.18 32.99
C HIS A 250 -26.86 -7.23 33.96
N ALA A 251 -28.16 -7.46 34.15
CA ALA A 251 -28.99 -6.63 34.99
C ALA A 251 -28.18 -6.32 36.25
N PRO A 252 -28.04 -5.05 36.68
CA PRO A 252 -27.38 -4.77 37.93
C PRO A 252 -28.05 -5.71 38.94
N LEU A 253 -27.26 -6.59 39.56
CA LEU A 253 -27.72 -7.32 40.72
C LEU A 253 -28.21 -6.22 41.65
N ARG A 254 -29.55 -6.09 41.75
CA ARG A 254 -30.20 -5.16 42.65
C ARG A 254 -29.83 -5.64 44.05
N VAL A 255 -28.70 -5.15 44.54
CA VAL A 255 -28.40 -5.23 45.97
C VAL A 255 -29.32 -4.19 46.60
N SER A 256 -30.39 -4.69 47.20
CA SER A 256 -31.27 -3.89 48.03
C SER A 256 -30.41 -3.19 49.08
N ALA A 257 -30.52 -1.86 49.15
CA ALA A 257 -29.97 -1.10 50.27
C ALA A 257 -30.75 -1.51 51.53
N SER A 258 -30.26 -2.51 52.25
CA SER A 258 -30.73 -2.86 53.59
C SER A 258 -29.58 -3.46 54.39
N ASP A 259 -29.19 -2.68 55.39
CA ASP A 259 -28.52 -3.06 56.63
C ASP A 259 -27.11 -3.66 56.59
N ALA A 260 -26.33 -3.19 57.57
CA ALA A 260 -24.96 -3.58 57.90
C ALA A 260 -24.84 -5.07 58.29
N ALA A 261 -24.95 -5.96 57.30
CA ALA A 261 -24.63 -7.37 57.42
C ALA A 261 -23.18 -7.63 56.98
N ALA A 262 -22.53 -8.57 57.65
CA ALA A 262 -21.12 -8.92 57.45
C ALA A 262 -20.79 -9.16 55.96
N PRO A 263 -19.63 -8.69 55.45
CA PRO A 263 -19.31 -8.79 54.03
C PRO A 263 -19.29 -10.24 53.56
N ASP A 264 -19.97 -10.47 52.42
CA ASP A 264 -20.11 -11.74 51.70
C ASP A 264 -18.80 -12.56 51.73
N PRO A 265 -18.84 -13.89 52.02
CA PRO A 265 -17.68 -14.77 51.92
C PRO A 265 -16.90 -14.62 50.60
N ASP A 266 -17.60 -14.38 49.49
CA ASP A 266 -16.99 -14.19 48.18
C ASP A 266 -16.28 -12.82 48.04
N TYR A 267 -16.81 -11.76 48.66
CA TYR A 267 -16.11 -10.47 48.77
C TYR A 267 -14.77 -10.62 49.50
N ARG A 268 -14.78 -11.28 50.66
CA ARG A 268 -13.55 -11.51 51.45
C ARG A 268 -12.56 -12.38 50.68
N ARG A 269 -13.05 -13.39 49.96
CA ARG A 269 -12.23 -14.28 49.13
C ARG A 269 -11.57 -13.52 47.98
N LEU A 270 -12.30 -12.64 47.28
CA LEU A 270 -11.75 -11.83 46.20
C LEU A 270 -10.69 -10.84 46.72
N LEU A 271 -10.93 -10.18 47.85
CA LEU A 271 -9.92 -9.32 48.47
C LEU A 271 -8.69 -10.08 48.96
N MET A 272 -8.85 -11.27 49.54
CA MET A 272 -7.70 -12.12 49.90
C MET A 272 -6.87 -12.51 48.66
N ARG A 273 -7.53 -12.83 47.54
CA ARG A 273 -6.84 -13.11 46.27
C ARG A 273 -6.22 -11.85 45.66
N ALA A 274 -6.83 -10.68 45.86
CA ALA A 274 -6.28 -9.40 45.45
C ALA A 274 -4.99 -9.10 46.22
N ASP A 275 -5.00 -9.27 47.54
CA ASP A 275 -3.82 -9.10 48.39
C ASP A 275 -2.71 -10.10 48.06
N GLU A 276 -3.07 -11.36 47.76
CA GLU A 276 -2.11 -12.37 47.31
C GLU A 276 -1.50 -11.99 45.95
N ALA A 277 -2.30 -11.44 45.04
CA ALA A 277 -1.83 -10.96 43.74
C ALA A 277 -0.92 -9.74 43.88
N GLY A 278 -1.29 -8.77 44.72
CA GLY A 278 -0.49 -7.58 45.02
C GLY A 278 0.85 -7.95 45.66
N ARG A 279 0.86 -8.88 46.64
CA ARG A 279 2.09 -9.41 47.25
C ARG A 279 3.00 -10.13 46.25
N ARG A 280 2.45 -10.72 45.19
CA ARG A 280 3.20 -11.33 44.09
C ARG A 280 3.68 -10.32 43.03
N GLY A 281 3.39 -9.04 43.20
CA GLY A 281 3.73 -7.98 42.24
C GLY A 281 2.85 -8.00 41.00
N ASN A 282 1.57 -8.37 41.15
CA ASN A 282 0.56 -8.33 40.10
C ASN A 282 -0.58 -7.37 40.48
N GLN A 283 -0.27 -6.08 40.42
CA GLN A 283 -1.09 -4.92 40.78
C GLN A 283 -2.32 -4.84 39.88
N VAL A 284 -2.18 -5.15 38.59
CA VAL A 284 -3.32 -5.15 37.65
C VAL A 284 -4.34 -6.22 38.05
N LYS A 285 -3.88 -7.44 38.37
CA LYS A 285 -4.78 -8.49 38.87
C LYS A 285 -5.40 -8.13 40.23
N ALA A 286 -4.63 -7.49 41.11
CA ALA A 286 -5.13 -7.03 42.40
C ALA A 286 -6.23 -5.97 42.23
N ALA A 287 -6.03 -4.99 41.34
CA ALA A 287 -7.02 -3.97 41.01
C ALA A 287 -8.29 -4.56 40.37
N ILE A 288 -8.15 -5.51 39.43
CA ILE A 288 -9.30 -6.22 38.82
C ILE A 288 -10.12 -6.95 39.90
N LEU A 289 -9.46 -7.74 40.74
CA LEU A 289 -10.14 -8.49 41.81
C LEU A 289 -10.80 -7.56 42.85
N ALA A 290 -10.21 -6.39 43.11
CA ALA A 290 -10.80 -5.36 43.97
C ALA A 290 -12.03 -4.71 43.31
N MET A 291 -12.01 -4.46 42.00
CA MET A 291 -13.17 -3.96 41.25
C MET A 291 -14.29 -5.01 41.12
N GLU A 292 -13.94 -6.30 40.98
CA GLU A 292 -14.89 -7.42 41.06
C GLU A 292 -15.53 -7.49 42.46
N ALA A 293 -14.75 -7.31 43.53
CA ALA A 293 -15.26 -7.28 44.90
C ALA A 293 -16.19 -6.07 45.17
N ALA A 294 -15.82 -4.88 44.65
CA ALA A 294 -16.63 -3.67 44.76
C ALA A 294 -18.02 -3.84 44.11
N ALA A 295 -18.13 -4.67 43.06
CA ALA A 295 -19.37 -4.94 42.36
C ALA A 295 -20.35 -5.85 43.14
N LEU A 296 -19.86 -6.66 44.08
CA LEU A 296 -20.68 -7.58 44.88
C LEU A 296 -21.33 -6.90 46.09
N THR A 297 -20.95 -5.66 46.40
CA THR A 297 -21.38 -4.95 47.61
C THR A 297 -21.85 -3.53 47.27
N GLY A 298 -22.57 -2.88 48.17
CA GLY A 298 -23.02 -1.49 48.05
C GLY A 298 -22.57 -0.63 49.23
N GLY A 299 -22.71 0.69 49.11
CA GLY A 299 -22.35 1.64 50.17
C GLY A 299 -20.85 1.74 50.43
N GLU A 300 -20.48 2.02 51.69
CA GLU A 300 -19.09 2.30 52.12
C GLU A 300 -18.11 1.15 51.81
N VAL A 301 -18.57 -0.10 51.87
CA VAL A 301 -17.75 -1.30 51.59
C VAL A 301 -17.35 -1.41 50.10
N SER A 302 -18.21 -0.91 49.20
CA SER A 302 -17.93 -0.83 47.76
C SER A 302 -16.90 0.28 47.47
N GLU A 303 -17.03 1.44 48.12
CA GLU A 303 -16.07 2.53 48.02
C GLU A 303 -14.68 2.13 48.53
N GLN A 304 -14.59 1.45 49.68
CA GLN A 304 -13.32 0.92 50.19
C GLN A 304 -12.63 -0.03 49.20
N ALA A 305 -13.40 -0.85 48.47
CA ALA A 305 -12.84 -1.76 47.46
C ALA A 305 -12.37 -1.00 46.20
N ARG A 306 -13.07 0.08 45.80
CA ARG A 306 -12.65 0.98 44.70
C ARG A 306 -11.39 1.77 45.06
N GLU A 307 -11.31 2.30 46.28
CA GLU A 307 -10.12 2.97 46.80
C GLU A 307 -8.91 2.02 46.80
N ARG A 308 -9.12 0.76 47.17
CA ARG A 308 -8.08 -0.26 47.14
C ARG A 308 -7.62 -0.58 45.71
N ALA A 309 -8.53 -0.63 44.74
CA ALA A 309 -8.19 -0.76 43.33
C ALA A 309 -7.38 0.45 42.83
N ALA A 310 -7.78 1.67 43.20
CA ALA A 310 -7.06 2.91 42.89
C ALA A 310 -5.68 2.97 43.55
N ALA A 311 -5.52 2.42 44.76
CA ALA A 311 -4.23 2.32 45.45
C ALA A 311 -3.27 1.34 44.73
N GLU A 312 -3.78 0.21 44.25
CA GLU A 312 -2.97 -0.73 43.44
C GLU A 312 -2.57 -0.13 42.09
N LEU A 313 -3.44 0.67 41.47
CA LEU A 313 -3.09 1.44 40.27
C LEU A 313 -2.04 2.54 40.58
N GLY A 314 -2.15 3.20 41.73
CA GLY A 314 -1.13 4.14 42.23
C GLY A 314 0.24 3.48 42.37
N ARG A 315 0.30 2.28 42.94
CA ARG A 315 1.53 1.48 43.01
C ARG A 315 2.06 1.08 41.63
N LEU A 316 1.19 0.81 40.67
CA LEU A 316 1.62 0.56 39.29
C LEU A 316 2.24 1.82 38.68
N THR A 317 1.68 3.00 38.90
CA THR A 317 2.24 4.27 38.40
C THR A 317 3.57 4.64 39.06
N GLU A 318 3.76 4.37 40.35
CA GLU A 318 5.07 4.54 41.02
C GLU A 318 6.13 3.61 40.41
N ARG A 319 5.74 2.37 40.08
CA ARG A 319 6.63 1.42 39.39
C ARG A 319 6.94 1.87 37.96
N LEU A 320 5.96 2.45 37.25
CA LEU A 320 6.17 3.05 35.94
C LEU A 320 7.11 4.25 36.02
N GLN A 321 7.00 5.09 37.05
CA GLN A 321 7.91 6.21 37.28
C GLN A 321 9.36 5.74 37.36
N ALA A 322 9.62 4.68 38.13
CA ALA A 322 10.95 4.08 38.20
C ALA A 322 11.37 3.38 36.89
N ALA A 323 10.43 2.79 36.16
CA ALA A 323 10.70 2.06 34.92
C ALA A 323 11.02 2.95 33.72
N CYS A 324 10.35 4.09 33.64
CA CYS A 324 10.36 5.03 32.54
C CYS A 324 11.10 6.33 32.87
N THR A 325 11.67 6.45 34.08
CA THR A 325 12.33 7.67 34.59
C THR A 325 11.46 8.93 34.47
N LEU A 326 10.18 8.80 34.84
CA LEU A 326 9.21 9.91 34.79
C LEU A 326 9.50 10.93 35.91
N ASP A 327 9.30 12.20 35.63
CA ASP A 327 9.23 13.22 36.66
C ASP A 327 7.95 13.05 37.53
N PRO A 328 7.93 13.60 38.76
CA PRO A 328 6.79 13.44 39.67
C PRO A 328 5.46 13.97 39.11
N ASP A 329 5.48 15.04 38.32
CA ASP A 329 4.27 15.67 37.77
C ASP A 329 3.70 14.81 36.63
N SER A 330 4.56 14.28 35.76
CA SER A 330 4.17 13.28 34.76
C SER A 330 3.60 12.03 35.41
N ALA A 331 4.20 11.51 36.49
CA ALA A 331 3.69 10.34 37.19
C ALA A 331 2.27 10.57 37.78
N ALA A 332 2.00 11.77 38.31
CA ALA A 332 0.67 12.16 38.74
C ALA A 332 -0.33 12.24 37.58
N THR A 333 0.11 12.77 36.43
CA THR A 333 -0.70 12.86 35.20
C THR A 333 -1.08 11.47 34.68
N TRP A 334 -0.13 10.53 34.64
CA TRP A 334 -0.38 9.12 34.31
C TRP A 334 -1.40 8.47 35.25
N ARG A 335 -1.31 8.74 36.56
CA ARG A 335 -2.26 8.22 37.54
C ARG A 335 -3.68 8.73 37.30
N SER A 336 -3.82 10.03 37.01
CA SER A 336 -5.12 10.62 36.69
C SER A 336 -5.71 9.99 35.43
N ALA A 337 -4.91 9.88 34.36
CA ALA A 337 -5.36 9.36 33.06
C ALA A 337 -5.72 7.86 33.08
N LEU A 338 -5.06 7.04 33.91
CA LEU A 338 -5.34 5.59 33.98
C LEU A 338 -6.51 5.24 34.91
N THR A 339 -6.89 6.11 35.85
CA THR A 339 -7.98 5.86 36.81
C THR A 339 -9.32 5.49 36.14
N PRO A 340 -9.79 6.19 35.09
CA PRO A 340 -11.05 5.87 34.39
C PRO A 340 -11.12 4.44 33.85
N LEU A 341 -9.97 3.83 33.52
CA LEU A 341 -9.91 2.46 33.00
C LEU A 341 -10.45 1.44 34.01
N LEU A 342 -10.31 1.70 35.32
CA LEU A 342 -10.75 0.79 36.39
C LEU A 342 -12.25 0.45 36.31
N GLN A 343 -13.07 1.37 35.80
CA GLN A 343 -14.52 1.20 35.69
C GLN A 343 -14.90 0.08 34.71
N HIS A 344 -14.05 -0.21 33.72
CA HIS A 344 -14.32 -1.11 32.60
C HIS A 344 -13.52 -2.43 32.65
N VAL A 345 -12.71 -2.68 33.69
CA VAL A 345 -11.85 -3.89 33.81
C VAL A 345 -12.57 -5.11 34.38
N ARG A 346 -13.89 -5.03 34.56
CA ARG A 346 -14.71 -5.97 35.35
C ARG A 346 -14.81 -7.37 34.73
N ASP A 347 -14.66 -7.50 33.41
CA ASP A 347 -14.71 -8.79 32.70
C ASP A 347 -13.34 -9.51 32.62
N GLY A 348 -12.39 -9.11 33.46
CA GLY A 348 -11.06 -9.73 33.57
C GLY A 348 -10.14 -9.48 32.36
N TYR A 349 -9.22 -10.41 32.09
CA TYR A 349 -8.18 -10.28 31.02
C TYR A 349 -8.73 -10.12 29.58
N ARG A 350 -10.05 -10.20 29.39
CA ARG A 350 -10.69 -10.13 28.08
C ARG A 350 -10.89 -8.69 27.59
N THR A 351 -10.93 -7.70 28.48
CA THR A 351 -11.15 -6.30 28.11
C THR A 351 -9.88 -5.62 27.56
N ALA A 352 -10.05 -4.56 26.76
CA ALA A 352 -8.95 -3.81 26.19
C ALA A 352 -8.15 -3.07 27.28
N GLU A 353 -8.87 -2.53 28.26
CA GLU A 353 -8.40 -1.80 29.43
C GLU A 353 -7.51 -2.71 30.30
N ALA A 354 -7.96 -3.93 30.58
CA ALA A 354 -7.17 -4.90 31.34
C ALA A 354 -5.84 -5.19 30.65
N ARG A 355 -5.88 -5.43 29.33
CA ARG A 355 -4.72 -5.77 28.53
C ARG A 355 -3.74 -4.60 28.45
N LEU A 356 -4.22 -3.38 28.30
CA LEU A 356 -3.40 -2.16 28.33
C LEU A 356 -2.67 -2.05 29.67
N LEU A 357 -3.39 -2.20 30.79
CA LEU A 357 -2.78 -2.17 32.13
C LEU A 357 -1.75 -3.30 32.32
N TYR A 358 -2.02 -4.51 31.83
CA TYR A 358 -1.04 -5.60 31.84
C TYR A 358 0.19 -5.30 30.99
N ASP A 359 0.04 -4.64 29.84
CA ASP A 359 1.15 -4.24 28.99
C ASP A 359 2.04 -3.20 29.70
N LEU A 360 1.45 -2.24 30.42
CA LEU A 360 2.19 -1.31 31.31
C LEU A 360 2.88 -2.03 32.48
N GLN A 361 2.22 -3.01 33.10
CA GLN A 361 2.85 -3.83 34.15
C GLN A 361 4.03 -4.63 33.62
N LYS A 362 4.00 -5.10 32.36
CA LYS A 362 5.16 -5.78 31.75
C LYS A 362 6.36 -4.84 31.61
N VAL A 363 6.15 -3.56 31.34
CA VAL A 363 7.23 -2.55 31.32
C VAL A 363 7.93 -2.52 32.68
N CYS A 364 7.16 -2.39 33.77
CA CYS A 364 7.69 -2.40 35.14
C CYS A 364 8.42 -3.71 35.48
N LEU A 365 7.82 -4.85 35.14
CA LEU A 365 8.39 -6.17 35.42
C LEU A 365 9.70 -6.43 34.68
N SER A 366 9.84 -5.87 33.47
CA SER A 366 11.09 -5.97 32.71
C SER A 366 12.23 -5.25 33.43
N LEU A 367 11.93 -4.14 34.11
CA LEU A 367 12.87 -3.39 34.93
C LEU A 367 13.27 -4.18 36.19
N GLU A 368 12.29 -4.55 37.00
CA GLU A 368 12.50 -5.12 38.34
C GLU A 368 13.13 -6.51 38.33
N LYS A 369 12.67 -7.38 37.42
CA LYS A 369 13.08 -8.79 37.43
C LYS A 369 14.33 -9.02 36.58
N GLY A 370 14.64 -8.12 35.66
CA GLY A 370 15.70 -8.32 34.67
C GLY A 370 15.41 -9.50 33.73
N VAL A 371 15.89 -9.41 32.51
CA VAL A 371 15.78 -10.48 31.53
C VAL A 371 17.12 -11.22 31.47
N TYR A 372 17.12 -12.55 31.58
CA TYR A 372 18.34 -13.33 31.43
C TYR A 372 18.14 -14.59 30.59
N ARG A 373 19.23 -15.05 29.99
CA ARG A 373 19.31 -16.29 29.24
C ARG A 373 20.19 -17.29 29.98
N ILE A 374 19.81 -18.56 29.90
CA ILE A 374 20.65 -19.68 30.29
C ILE A 374 21.18 -20.33 29.00
N ASP A 375 22.49 -20.29 28.76
CA ASP A 375 23.10 -20.91 27.58
C ASP A 375 23.99 -22.10 27.99
N LEU A 376 23.32 -23.23 28.24
CA LEU A 376 23.95 -24.50 28.61
C LEU A 376 24.93 -24.97 27.54
N TRP A 377 24.61 -24.80 26.25
CA TRP A 377 25.46 -25.26 25.15
C TRP A 377 26.77 -24.46 25.08
N ARG A 378 26.68 -23.14 25.24
CA ARG A 378 27.84 -22.25 25.27
C ARG A 378 28.70 -22.49 26.52
N TRP A 379 28.08 -22.74 27.67
CA TRP A 379 28.77 -23.13 28.91
C TRP A 379 29.51 -24.46 28.75
N ILE A 380 28.88 -25.48 28.16
CA ILE A 380 29.52 -26.78 27.85
C ILE A 380 30.69 -26.60 26.90
N ARG A 381 30.49 -25.90 25.77
CA ARG A 381 31.52 -25.70 24.73
C ARG A 381 32.69 -24.85 25.23
N SER A 382 32.45 -23.91 26.14
CA SER A 382 33.51 -23.09 26.76
C SER A 382 34.20 -23.77 27.93
N PHE A 383 33.87 -25.04 28.23
CA PHE A 383 34.37 -25.79 29.39
C PHE A 383 34.18 -25.01 30.70
N GLY A 384 33.02 -24.36 30.86
CA GLY A 384 32.66 -23.61 32.06
C GLY A 384 33.34 -22.25 32.23
N ARG A 385 34.09 -21.77 31.22
CA ARG A 385 34.75 -20.44 31.26
C ARG A 385 33.77 -19.28 31.06
N GLU A 386 32.69 -19.50 30.31
CA GLU A 386 31.64 -18.49 30.14
C GLU A 386 30.50 -18.73 31.15
N PRO A 387 29.90 -17.69 31.75
CA PRO A 387 28.84 -17.87 32.74
C PRO A 387 27.58 -18.48 32.11
N MET A 388 27.00 -19.48 32.80
CA MET A 388 25.77 -20.15 32.37
C MET A 388 24.57 -19.20 32.29
N ARG A 389 24.51 -18.17 33.15
CA ARG A 389 23.45 -17.15 33.21
C ARG A 389 23.98 -15.81 32.71
N GLN A 390 23.34 -15.24 31.68
CA GLN A 390 23.69 -13.95 31.08
C GLN A 390 22.54 -12.96 31.21
N ASN A 391 22.80 -11.76 31.75
CA ASN A 391 21.82 -10.67 31.83
C ASN A 391 21.71 -9.94 30.49
N LEU A 392 20.47 -9.65 30.05
CA LEU A 392 20.16 -9.03 28.77
C LEU A 392 19.65 -7.60 28.99
N THR A 393 20.58 -6.70 29.30
CA THR A 393 20.28 -5.29 29.63
C THR A 393 19.72 -4.50 28.44
N LEU A 394 20.32 -4.63 27.25
CA LEU A 394 19.86 -3.94 26.05
C LEU A 394 18.45 -4.38 25.60
N LEU A 395 18.17 -5.67 25.72
CA LEU A 395 16.86 -6.23 25.35
C LEU A 395 15.72 -5.71 26.23
N ARG A 396 16.01 -5.32 27.49
CA ARG A 396 15.02 -4.77 28.42
C ARG A 396 14.44 -3.44 27.89
N GLY A 397 15.28 -2.54 27.37
CA GLY A 397 14.81 -1.28 26.77
C GLY A 397 13.92 -1.53 25.55
N VAL A 398 14.38 -2.41 24.66
CA VAL A 398 13.64 -2.80 23.44
C VAL A 398 12.26 -3.41 23.77
N LEU A 399 12.17 -4.30 24.76
CA LEU A 399 10.90 -4.88 25.20
C LEU A 399 9.96 -3.84 25.84
N SER A 400 10.53 -2.83 26.50
CA SER A 400 9.74 -1.74 27.10
C SER A 400 9.04 -0.92 26.01
N VAL A 401 9.77 -0.49 24.97
CA VAL A 401 9.20 0.20 23.81
C VAL A 401 8.12 -0.66 23.13
N LYS A 402 8.38 -1.96 22.95
CA LYS A 402 7.41 -2.87 22.34
C LYS A 402 6.11 -2.98 23.15
N ASN A 403 6.20 -3.08 24.48
CA ASN A 403 5.02 -3.15 25.34
C ASN A 403 4.25 -1.83 25.36
N LEU A 404 4.94 -0.67 25.36
CA LEU A 404 4.31 0.65 25.25
C LEU A 404 3.57 0.82 23.92
N ARG A 405 4.18 0.45 22.78
CA ARG A 405 3.50 0.44 21.47
C ARG A 405 2.31 -0.52 21.43
N THR A 406 2.41 -1.66 22.12
CA THR A 406 1.29 -2.60 22.24
C THR A 406 0.14 -1.98 23.06
N ALA A 407 0.45 -1.21 24.10
CA ALA A 407 -0.53 -0.45 24.86
C ALA A 407 -1.19 0.65 24.01
N GLN A 408 -0.41 1.43 23.24
CA GLN A 408 -0.92 2.47 22.33
C GLN A 408 -1.91 1.90 21.31
N LYS A 409 -1.59 0.75 20.69
CA LYS A 409 -2.49 0.08 19.73
C LYS A 409 -3.85 -0.34 20.32
N ARG A 410 -4.00 -0.37 21.65
CA ARG A 410 -5.26 -0.68 22.32
C ARG A 410 -6.09 0.55 22.65
N VAL A 411 -5.52 1.75 22.53
CA VAL A 411 -6.17 3.01 22.95
C VAL A 411 -7.48 3.26 22.19
N SER A 412 -7.52 2.98 20.88
CA SER A 412 -8.72 3.09 20.06
C SER A 412 -9.85 2.15 20.47
N SER A 413 -9.53 1.06 21.18
CA SER A 413 -10.50 0.07 21.66
C SER A 413 -10.99 0.30 23.10
N LEU A 414 -10.55 1.38 23.76
CA LEU A 414 -10.92 1.69 25.14
C LEU A 414 -12.34 2.27 25.24
N GLN A 415 -13.12 1.78 26.20
CA GLN A 415 -14.47 2.26 26.51
C GLN A 415 -14.43 3.45 27.48
N ILE A 416 -13.81 4.56 27.07
CA ILE A 416 -13.66 5.80 27.86
C ILE A 416 -14.05 7.02 27.01
N SER A 417 -14.13 8.20 27.61
CA SER A 417 -14.45 9.43 26.85
C SER A 417 -13.36 9.76 25.82
N THR A 418 -13.70 10.53 24.79
CA THR A 418 -12.74 10.96 23.76
C THR A 418 -11.58 11.76 24.36
N GLU A 419 -11.87 12.62 25.34
CA GLU A 419 -10.86 13.43 26.04
C GLU A 419 -9.89 12.54 26.86
N GLU A 420 -10.42 11.54 27.58
CA GLU A 420 -9.60 10.60 28.35
C GLU A 420 -8.74 9.72 27.43
N ARG A 421 -9.29 9.31 26.29
CA ARG A 421 -8.57 8.52 25.28
C ARG A 421 -7.39 9.31 24.70
N GLU A 422 -7.62 10.58 24.37
CA GLU A 422 -6.59 11.46 23.82
C GLU A 422 -5.47 11.75 24.84
N ALA A 423 -5.83 11.95 26.11
CA ALA A 423 -4.85 12.11 27.17
C ALA A 423 -3.94 10.88 27.32
N ILE A 424 -4.50 9.66 27.29
CA ILE A 424 -3.71 8.42 27.34
C ILE A 424 -2.85 8.26 26.08
N ARG A 425 -3.38 8.61 24.90
CA ARG A 425 -2.66 8.57 23.62
C ARG A 425 -1.40 9.45 23.69
N HIS A 426 -1.56 10.72 24.04
CA HIS A 426 -0.46 11.68 24.12
C HIS A 426 0.62 11.24 25.14
N LEU A 427 0.21 10.73 26.31
CA LEU A 427 1.15 10.20 27.32
C LEU A 427 1.95 8.99 26.79
N LEU A 428 1.27 8.05 26.11
CA LEU A 428 1.93 6.89 25.52
C LEU A 428 2.88 7.29 24.38
N GLU A 429 2.47 8.20 23.51
CA GLU A 429 3.30 8.71 22.40
C GLU A 429 4.57 9.36 22.90
N HIS A 430 4.43 10.29 23.86
CA HIS A 430 5.58 10.94 24.49
C HIS A 430 6.53 9.93 25.13
N GLN A 431 6.00 8.96 25.89
CA GLN A 431 6.84 7.96 26.55
C GLN A 431 7.48 6.96 25.57
N ILE A 432 6.78 6.59 24.49
CA ILE A 432 7.33 5.74 23.42
C ILE A 432 8.51 6.47 22.77
N HIS A 433 8.35 7.75 22.45
CA HIS A 433 9.41 8.57 21.87
C HIS A 433 10.65 8.63 22.77
N CYS A 434 10.48 9.00 24.05
CA CYS A 434 11.60 9.06 25.00
C CYS A 434 12.28 7.69 25.19
N SER A 435 11.49 6.62 25.29
CA SER A 435 12.03 5.26 25.46
C SER A 435 12.77 4.76 24.21
N GLU A 436 12.29 5.14 23.03
CA GLU A 436 12.93 4.84 21.75
C GLU A 436 14.26 5.57 21.61
N GLU A 437 14.32 6.87 21.92
CA GLU A 437 15.56 7.64 21.91
C GLU A 437 16.61 7.05 22.86
N GLN A 438 16.21 6.65 24.07
CA GLN A 438 17.11 6.00 25.01
C GLN A 438 17.68 4.69 24.43
N VAL A 439 16.82 3.85 23.84
CA VAL A 439 17.26 2.58 23.20
C VAL A 439 18.22 2.85 22.04
N ARG A 440 17.96 3.88 21.23
CA ARG A 440 18.85 4.30 20.14
C ARG A 440 20.21 4.74 20.69
N ASN A 441 20.22 5.58 21.72
CA ASN A 441 21.45 6.10 22.32
C ASN A 441 22.29 4.98 22.97
N ASP A 442 21.66 3.96 23.56
CA ASP A 442 22.36 2.82 24.17
C ASP A 442 22.98 1.87 23.11
N ILE A 443 22.32 1.68 21.97
CA ILE A 443 22.71 0.66 20.97
C ILE A 443 23.59 1.25 19.85
N ARG A 444 23.33 2.49 19.41
CA ARG A 444 24.01 3.16 18.28
C ARG A 444 25.54 3.06 18.37
N PRO A 445 26.20 3.41 19.49
CA PRO A 445 27.66 3.37 19.58
C PRO A 445 28.23 1.97 19.38
N THR A 446 27.48 0.93 19.77
CA THR A 446 27.93 -0.46 19.61
C THR A 446 27.86 -0.89 18.14
N ILE A 447 26.82 -0.51 17.41
CA ILE A 447 26.71 -0.79 15.97
C ILE A 447 27.84 -0.08 15.24
N ASP A 448 28.02 1.22 15.50
CA ASP A 448 29.08 2.01 14.88
C ASP A 448 30.46 1.43 15.11
N ALA A 449 30.80 1.07 16.36
CA ALA A 449 32.10 0.48 16.68
C ALA A 449 32.33 -0.87 15.99
N VAL A 450 31.27 -1.66 15.77
CA VAL A 450 31.39 -2.94 15.07
C VAL A 450 31.61 -2.74 13.56
N LEU A 451 30.89 -1.80 12.93
CA LEU A 451 31.10 -1.49 11.51
C LEU A 451 32.55 -1.03 11.26
N GLU A 452 33.09 -0.22 12.16
CA GLU A 452 34.49 0.21 12.09
C GLU A 452 35.48 -0.95 12.28
N GLU A 453 35.27 -1.79 13.30
CA GLU A 453 36.14 -2.94 13.60
C GLU A 453 36.22 -3.93 12.42
N VAL A 454 35.14 -4.12 11.67
CA VAL A 454 35.14 -5.02 10.50
C VAL A 454 35.71 -4.38 9.24
N GLY A 455 36.06 -3.10 9.30
CA GLY A 455 36.64 -2.33 8.21
C GLY A 455 35.62 -1.75 7.24
N LEU A 456 34.38 -1.47 7.68
CA LEU A 456 33.42 -0.64 6.93
C LEU A 456 33.62 0.82 7.32
N ILE A 457 34.73 1.38 6.85
CA ILE A 457 35.17 2.74 7.15
C ILE A 457 34.77 3.61 5.96
N PRO A 458 34.03 4.71 6.16
CA PRO A 458 33.69 5.63 5.09
C PRO A 458 34.93 6.42 4.64
N GLU A 459 35.14 6.55 3.34
CA GLU A 459 36.28 7.30 2.78
C GLU A 459 35.90 8.74 2.41
N ASN A 460 34.60 9.04 2.31
CA ASN A 460 34.05 10.33 1.89
C ASN A 460 32.76 10.68 2.64
N VAL A 461 32.29 11.93 2.53
CA VAL A 461 31.08 12.41 3.21
C VAL A 461 29.81 11.63 2.82
N PRO A 462 29.54 11.34 1.53
CA PRO A 462 28.43 10.47 1.15
C PRO A 462 28.45 9.09 1.82
N GLU A 463 29.62 8.45 1.92
CA GLU A 463 29.78 7.18 2.64
C GLU A 463 29.61 7.34 4.16
N GLN A 464 29.99 8.47 4.74
CA GLN A 464 29.75 8.78 6.16
C GLN A 464 28.25 8.85 6.46
N ILE A 465 27.47 9.47 5.56
CA ILE A 465 26.01 9.52 5.64
C ILE A 465 25.42 8.13 5.45
N ALA A 466 25.92 7.37 4.48
CA ALA A 466 25.50 6.00 4.28
C ALA A 466 25.75 5.12 5.51
N ARG A 467 26.87 5.30 6.23
CA ARG A 467 27.13 4.63 7.52
C ARG A 467 26.05 4.95 8.54
N LYS A 468 25.75 6.25 8.75
CA LYS A 468 24.69 6.68 9.66
C LYS A 468 23.34 6.09 9.29
N LYS A 469 22.97 6.12 8.00
CA LYS A 469 21.75 5.51 7.47
C LYS A 469 21.66 4.03 7.79
N ILE A 470 22.73 3.26 7.56
CA ILE A 470 22.78 1.83 7.89
C ILE A 470 22.54 1.60 9.38
N VAL A 471 23.17 2.39 10.24
CA VAL A 471 22.96 2.29 11.70
C VAL A 471 21.52 2.61 12.08
N GLU A 472 20.96 3.70 11.56
CA GLU A 472 19.59 4.09 11.88
C GLU A 472 18.54 3.11 11.30
N GLU A 473 18.75 2.52 10.12
CA GLU A 473 17.87 1.47 9.58
C GLU A 473 17.88 0.19 10.45
N LEU A 474 19.04 -0.16 11.01
CA LEU A 474 19.15 -1.27 11.96
C LEU A 474 18.46 -0.95 13.29
N LEU A 475 18.57 0.29 13.76
CA LEU A 475 17.87 0.76 14.96
C LEU A 475 16.35 0.79 14.74
N ASP A 476 15.89 1.27 13.59
CA ASP A 476 14.48 1.24 13.19
C ASP A 476 13.94 -0.20 13.26
N SER A 477 14.71 -1.14 12.72
CA SER A 477 14.40 -2.57 12.78
C SER A 477 14.32 -3.12 14.21
N ILE A 478 15.27 -2.75 15.07
CA ILE A 478 15.32 -3.16 16.48
C ILE A 478 14.13 -2.61 17.25
N VAL A 479 13.80 -1.33 17.08
CA VAL A 479 12.71 -0.66 17.80
C VAL A 479 11.34 -1.18 17.33
N GLU A 480 11.16 -1.40 16.03
CA GLU A 480 9.89 -1.88 15.47
C GLU A 480 9.63 -3.37 15.72
N ARG A 481 10.60 -4.23 15.42
CA ARG A 481 10.43 -5.71 15.49
C ARG A 481 10.91 -6.30 16.81
N GLY A 482 11.73 -5.57 17.56
CA GLY A 482 12.37 -6.02 18.79
C GLY A 482 13.71 -6.74 18.56
N PHE A 483 14.16 -6.84 17.31
CA PHE A 483 15.47 -7.39 16.93
C PHE A 483 15.84 -6.97 15.50
N ALA A 484 17.13 -7.04 15.17
CA ALA A 484 17.64 -7.05 13.79
C ALA A 484 18.42 -8.34 13.51
N GLY A 485 18.64 -8.70 12.25
CA GLY A 485 19.44 -9.85 11.85
C GLY A 485 20.27 -9.62 10.59
N ILE A 486 20.89 -10.69 10.09
CA ILE A 486 21.78 -10.63 8.92
C ILE A 486 21.09 -10.10 7.66
N GLY A 487 19.80 -10.41 7.47
CA GLY A 487 19.02 -9.91 6.33
C GLY A 487 18.90 -8.39 6.37
N ASP A 488 18.60 -7.83 7.55
CA ASP A 488 18.45 -6.39 7.74
C ASP A 488 19.77 -5.66 7.52
N LEU A 489 20.88 -6.20 8.04
CA LEU A 489 22.22 -5.65 7.83
C LEU A 489 22.63 -5.71 6.36
N ARG A 490 22.38 -6.85 5.69
CA ARG A 490 22.64 -7.01 4.26
C ARG A 490 21.84 -6.00 3.46
N ASP A 491 20.54 -5.89 3.71
CA ASP A 491 19.65 -5.03 2.93
C ASP A 491 19.95 -3.55 3.17
N ALA A 492 20.33 -3.17 4.40
CA ALA A 492 20.82 -1.82 4.71
C ALA A 492 22.10 -1.49 3.92
N ILE A 493 23.10 -2.38 3.89
CA ILE A 493 24.33 -2.17 3.10
C ILE A 493 24.04 -2.18 1.59
N SER A 494 23.17 -3.07 1.13
CA SER A 494 22.82 -3.20 -0.29
C SER A 494 22.04 -1.99 -0.82
N ARG A 495 21.24 -1.33 0.03
CA ARG A 495 20.51 -0.10 -0.34
C ARG A 495 21.31 1.19 -0.22
N ASN A 496 22.32 1.23 0.65
CA ASN A 496 23.11 2.44 0.91
C ASN A 496 24.46 2.44 0.19
N ASP A 497 25.09 3.61 0.12
CA ASP A 497 26.33 3.79 -0.66
C ASP A 497 27.58 3.29 0.04
N LEU A 498 27.58 2.99 1.34
CA LEU A 498 28.73 2.35 2.00
C LEU A 498 28.77 0.86 1.63
N LYS A 499 29.50 0.55 0.55
CA LYS A 499 29.60 -0.81 -0.01
C LYS A 499 30.77 -1.60 0.56
N LEU A 500 30.69 -2.93 0.46
CA LEU A 500 31.79 -3.82 0.79
C LEU A 500 32.90 -3.68 -0.29
N PRO A 501 34.18 -3.48 0.09
CA PRO A 501 35.27 -3.61 -0.86
C PRO A 501 35.43 -5.07 -1.30
N ASP A 502 36.11 -5.26 -2.44
CA ASP A 502 36.42 -6.59 -2.97
C ASP A 502 37.29 -7.38 -1.96
N VAL A 503 37.08 -8.69 -1.93
CA VAL A 503 37.74 -9.61 -1.00
C VAL A 503 39.18 -9.83 -1.47
N ALA A 504 40.14 -9.22 -0.76
CA ALA A 504 41.55 -9.20 -1.18
C ALA A 504 42.41 -10.33 -0.56
N GLY A 505 41.99 -10.93 0.56
CA GLY A 505 42.78 -11.97 1.24
C GLY A 505 42.62 -13.38 0.67
N THR A 506 43.70 -14.17 0.59
CA THR A 506 43.66 -15.58 0.11
C THR A 506 42.81 -16.53 0.96
N LEU A 507 42.67 -16.25 2.26
CA LEU A 507 41.84 -17.03 3.21
C LEU A 507 40.52 -16.34 3.59
N GLU A 508 40.34 -15.09 3.20
CA GLU A 508 39.17 -14.29 3.55
C GLU A 508 37.84 -14.83 2.97
N PRO A 509 37.79 -15.35 1.72
CA PRO A 509 36.59 -15.99 1.18
C PRO A 509 36.16 -17.24 1.98
N LEU A 510 37.12 -17.91 2.62
CA LEU A 510 36.91 -19.14 3.39
C LEU A 510 36.45 -18.85 4.83
N LEU A 511 36.94 -17.75 5.42
CA LEU A 511 36.59 -17.29 6.76
C LEU A 511 35.28 -16.48 6.79
N GLY A 512 34.93 -15.82 5.69
CA GLY A 512 33.74 -14.98 5.51
C GLY A 512 34.11 -13.52 5.28
N ASP A 513 33.34 -12.86 4.41
CA ASP A 513 33.44 -11.44 4.08
C ASP A 513 33.14 -10.50 5.28
N LYS A 514 33.26 -9.19 5.05
CA LYS A 514 33.01 -8.17 6.09
C LYS A 514 31.58 -8.24 6.65
N LEU A 515 30.59 -8.61 5.84
CA LEU A 515 29.21 -8.82 6.30
C LEU A 515 29.12 -9.97 7.32
N LEU A 516 29.74 -11.11 7.04
CA LEU A 516 29.74 -12.26 7.95
C LEU A 516 30.57 -12.01 9.22
N LYS A 517 31.61 -11.18 9.11
CA LYS A 517 32.36 -10.69 10.28
C LYS A 517 31.48 -9.77 11.14
N ALA A 518 30.74 -8.85 10.53
CA ALA A 518 29.80 -7.96 11.22
C ALA A 518 28.67 -8.74 11.89
N ASP A 519 28.04 -9.68 11.19
CA ASP A 519 27.01 -10.59 11.74
C ASP A 519 27.50 -11.34 12.99
N LYS A 520 28.75 -11.82 12.95
CA LYS A 520 29.37 -12.50 14.10
C LYS A 520 29.59 -11.55 15.27
N ARG A 521 30.07 -10.31 15.04
CA ARG A 521 30.42 -9.34 16.08
C ARG A 521 29.18 -8.67 16.69
N LEU A 522 28.22 -8.26 15.87
CA LEU A 522 26.93 -7.75 16.33
C LEU A 522 26.19 -8.81 17.16
N GLY A 523 26.18 -10.07 16.71
CA GLY A 523 25.59 -11.17 17.48
C GLY A 523 26.32 -11.51 18.79
N GLN A 524 27.53 -10.98 19.02
CA GLN A 524 28.26 -11.13 20.28
C GLN A 524 28.08 -9.93 21.22
N ARG A 525 27.96 -8.71 20.69
CA ARG A 525 27.87 -7.48 21.49
C ARG A 525 26.42 -7.04 21.77
N LEU A 526 25.50 -7.33 20.85
CA LEU A 526 24.08 -7.00 20.94
C LEU A 526 23.26 -8.25 21.25
N ASP A 527 23.63 -8.96 22.31
CA ASP A 527 23.04 -10.24 22.70
C ASP A 527 21.49 -10.18 22.69
N GLN A 528 20.88 -10.99 21.82
CA GLN A 528 19.42 -11.10 21.57
C GLN A 528 18.72 -9.91 20.91
N VAL A 529 19.35 -8.74 20.88
CA VAL A 529 18.91 -7.58 20.09
C VAL A 529 19.28 -7.77 18.62
N TYR A 530 20.46 -8.35 18.37
CA TYR A 530 20.85 -8.82 17.04
C TYR A 530 20.84 -10.35 16.98
N ARG A 531 20.12 -10.91 16.01
CA ARG A 531 20.02 -12.36 15.75
C ARG A 531 20.98 -12.75 14.64
N LYS A 532 21.97 -13.55 15.02
CA LYS A 532 22.94 -14.11 14.08
C LYS A 532 22.25 -14.91 12.97
N GLY A 533 22.75 -14.74 11.74
CA GLY A 533 22.24 -15.46 10.58
C GLY A 533 22.29 -16.99 10.71
N PRO A 534 21.19 -17.71 10.38
CA PRO A 534 21.20 -19.16 10.24
C PRO A 534 22.10 -19.62 9.07
N ILE A 535 22.40 -20.92 9.02
CA ILE A 535 23.33 -21.49 8.03
C ILE A 535 22.87 -21.24 6.60
N TYR A 536 21.57 -21.32 6.32
CA TYR A 536 21.01 -21.12 4.99
C TYR A 536 21.11 -19.69 4.46
N LEU A 537 21.40 -18.68 5.30
CA LEU A 537 21.74 -17.32 4.85
C LEU A 537 23.25 -17.13 4.74
N ARG A 538 24.00 -17.70 5.69
CA ARG A 538 25.46 -17.54 5.74
C ARG A 538 26.19 -18.33 4.65
N LEU A 539 25.68 -19.49 4.25
CA LEU A 539 26.30 -20.31 3.20
C LEU A 539 26.17 -19.68 1.81
N PRO A 540 24.97 -19.25 1.35
CA PRO A 540 24.86 -18.49 0.10
C PRO A 540 25.68 -17.20 0.12
N GLN A 541 25.75 -16.48 1.26
CA GLN A 541 26.61 -15.29 1.36
C GLN A 541 28.09 -15.63 1.12
N ARG A 542 28.60 -16.72 1.70
CA ARG A 542 29.98 -17.16 1.45
C ARG A 542 30.23 -17.45 -0.02
N LEU A 543 29.33 -18.20 -0.66
CA LEU A 543 29.42 -18.49 -2.10
C LEU A 543 29.36 -17.20 -2.92
N SER A 544 28.48 -16.28 -2.55
CA SER A 544 28.34 -14.96 -3.18
C SER A 544 29.58 -14.10 -3.00
N SER A 545 30.29 -14.20 -1.88
CA SER A 545 31.54 -13.46 -1.68
C SER A 545 32.66 -13.89 -2.61
N ILE A 546 32.67 -15.17 -2.99
CA ILE A 546 33.59 -15.69 -4.01
C ILE A 546 33.13 -15.22 -5.39
N ALA A 547 31.85 -15.41 -5.70
CA ALA A 547 31.28 -15.14 -7.02
C ALA A 547 31.17 -13.64 -7.37
N PHE A 548 30.91 -12.77 -6.40
CA PHE A 548 30.63 -11.34 -6.64
C PHE A 548 31.68 -10.42 -6.03
N GLY A 549 32.34 -10.88 -4.95
CA GLY A 549 33.35 -10.10 -4.21
C GLY A 549 34.78 -10.28 -4.70
N THR A 550 35.03 -11.08 -5.74
CA THR A 550 36.35 -11.22 -6.36
C THR A 550 36.28 -10.89 -7.85
N HIS A 551 37.34 -10.29 -8.41
CA HIS A 551 37.40 -9.96 -9.83
C HIS A 551 37.19 -11.19 -10.73
N VAL A 552 37.83 -12.33 -10.40
CA VAL A 552 37.72 -13.57 -11.18
C VAL A 552 36.33 -14.18 -11.05
N GLY A 553 35.79 -14.25 -9.83
CA GLY A 553 34.43 -14.76 -9.61
C GLY A 553 33.39 -13.94 -10.35
N ARG A 554 33.51 -12.61 -10.31
CA ARG A 554 32.59 -11.69 -11.00
C ARG A 554 32.66 -11.88 -12.50
N PHE A 555 33.88 -11.96 -13.05
CA PHE A 555 34.10 -12.27 -14.46
C PHE A 555 33.42 -13.60 -14.87
N LEU A 556 33.67 -14.68 -14.12
CA LEU A 556 33.06 -15.98 -14.40
C LEU A 556 31.53 -15.93 -14.27
N THR A 557 31.00 -15.19 -13.31
CA THR A 557 29.55 -15.08 -13.10
C THR A 557 28.88 -14.31 -14.23
N GLU A 558 29.36 -13.09 -14.50
CA GLU A 558 28.73 -12.17 -15.46
C GLU A 558 28.91 -12.59 -16.91
N PHE A 559 30.09 -13.10 -17.26
CA PHE A 559 30.45 -13.36 -18.66
C PHE A 559 30.28 -14.82 -19.07
N ILE A 560 30.18 -15.75 -18.10
CA ILE A 560 30.07 -17.19 -18.38
C ILE A 560 28.81 -17.79 -17.75
N ALA A 561 28.73 -17.84 -16.42
CA ALA A 561 27.70 -18.60 -15.72
C ALA A 561 26.29 -18.07 -15.98
N LEU A 562 26.10 -16.74 -15.99
CA LEU A 562 24.79 -16.14 -16.22
C LEU A 562 24.33 -16.30 -17.68
N PRO A 563 25.04 -15.78 -18.70
CA PRO A 563 24.56 -15.84 -20.10
C PRO A 563 24.47 -17.28 -20.63
N PHE A 564 25.51 -18.10 -20.41
CA PHE A 564 25.52 -19.46 -20.92
C PHE A 564 24.69 -20.40 -20.03
N GLY A 565 24.70 -20.24 -18.71
CA GLY A 565 23.84 -21.04 -17.82
C GLY A 565 22.35 -20.85 -18.13
N ILE A 566 21.91 -19.60 -18.33
CA ILE A 566 20.52 -19.30 -18.75
C ILE A 566 20.24 -19.93 -20.12
N ALA A 567 21.16 -19.79 -21.09
CA ALA A 567 20.99 -20.38 -22.42
C ALA A 567 20.83 -21.91 -22.35
N PHE A 568 21.66 -22.60 -21.56
CA PHE A 568 21.60 -24.05 -21.40
C PHE A 568 20.27 -24.49 -20.79
N VAL A 569 19.88 -23.86 -19.69
CA VAL A 569 18.63 -24.11 -18.96
C VAL A 569 17.43 -23.89 -19.87
N ALA A 570 17.38 -22.78 -20.62
CA ALA A 570 16.30 -22.47 -21.53
C ALA A 570 16.18 -23.50 -22.67
N LEU A 571 17.31 -23.91 -23.26
CA LEU A 571 17.31 -24.89 -24.35
C LEU A 571 16.95 -26.30 -23.88
N GLU A 572 17.43 -26.74 -22.72
CA GLU A 572 16.99 -28.01 -22.15
C GLU A 572 15.51 -27.99 -21.77
N ALA A 573 14.99 -26.88 -21.25
CA ALA A 573 13.56 -26.73 -21.00
C ALA A 573 12.74 -26.88 -22.29
N ILE A 574 13.14 -26.22 -23.38
CA ILE A 574 12.48 -26.34 -24.69
C ILE A 574 12.55 -27.78 -25.20
N LYS A 575 13.72 -28.42 -25.12
CA LYS A 575 13.90 -29.82 -25.54
C LYS A 575 12.99 -30.77 -24.76
N HIS A 576 12.86 -30.60 -23.45
CA HIS A 576 11.94 -31.41 -22.64
C HIS A 576 10.47 -31.14 -22.96
N ILE A 577 10.08 -29.88 -23.19
CA ILE A 577 8.70 -29.54 -23.60
C ILE A 577 8.37 -30.19 -24.94
N VAL A 578 9.25 -30.06 -25.93
CA VAL A 578 9.05 -30.67 -27.26
C VAL A 578 8.99 -32.20 -27.16
N GLY A 579 9.87 -32.82 -26.36
CA GLY A 579 9.83 -34.25 -26.09
C GLY A 579 8.52 -34.74 -25.47
N MET A 580 7.89 -33.94 -24.61
CA MET A 580 6.59 -34.27 -23.99
C MET A 580 5.44 -34.34 -25.02
N PHE A 581 5.49 -33.54 -26.09
CA PHE A 581 4.50 -33.57 -27.16
C PHE A 581 4.78 -34.66 -28.22
N GLN A 582 6.03 -35.10 -28.33
CA GLN A 582 6.45 -36.11 -29.31
C GLN A 582 6.30 -37.54 -28.78
N ASP A 583 6.67 -37.77 -27.51
CA ASP A 583 6.59 -39.08 -26.84
C ASP A 583 5.97 -38.92 -25.43
N PRO A 584 4.64 -39.01 -25.27
CA PRO A 584 4.03 -38.96 -23.95
C PRO A 584 4.50 -40.16 -23.10
N PRO A 585 4.88 -39.96 -21.82
CA PRO A 585 5.37 -41.06 -20.99
C PRO A 585 4.27 -42.13 -20.82
N PRO A 586 4.61 -43.43 -20.96
CA PRO A 586 3.63 -44.49 -20.76
C PRO A 586 3.10 -44.45 -19.32
N LEU A 587 1.76 -44.44 -19.17
CA LEU A 587 1.05 -44.36 -17.90
C LEU A 587 1.04 -45.66 -17.09
N GLU A 588 1.63 -46.74 -17.60
CA GLU A 588 1.77 -48.02 -16.91
C GLU A 588 3.24 -48.43 -16.86
N VAL A 589 3.82 -48.39 -15.66
CA VAL A 589 5.10 -49.05 -15.38
C VAL A 589 4.84 -50.04 -14.25
N ASP A 590 4.40 -51.25 -14.62
CA ASP A 590 4.43 -52.40 -13.72
C ASP A 590 5.88 -52.80 -13.47
N LEU A 591 6.36 -52.62 -12.24
CA LEU A 591 7.66 -53.13 -11.80
C LEU A 591 7.52 -53.87 -10.46
N PRO A 592 8.03 -55.12 -10.36
CA PRO A 592 7.88 -55.93 -9.16
C PRO A 592 8.74 -55.42 -8.00
N LEU A 593 8.17 -55.45 -6.78
CA LEU A 593 8.89 -55.24 -5.52
C LEU A 593 9.98 -56.32 -5.36
N GLY A 594 11.26 -55.98 -5.58
CA GLY A 594 12.35 -56.90 -5.22
C GLY A 594 13.76 -56.65 -5.76
N ALA A 595 13.97 -55.81 -6.79
CA ALA A 595 15.30 -55.64 -7.38
C ALA A 595 16.07 -54.43 -6.79
N VAL A 596 16.73 -54.66 -5.65
CA VAL A 596 17.33 -53.63 -4.77
C VAL A 596 18.69 -53.05 -5.25
N THR A 597 19.30 -53.51 -6.36
CA THR A 597 20.71 -53.11 -6.65
C THR A 597 21.06 -52.69 -8.08
N GLY A 598 20.16 -52.81 -9.06
CA GLY A 598 20.48 -52.52 -10.49
C GLY A 598 19.74 -51.35 -11.14
N VAL A 599 18.66 -50.87 -10.51
CA VAL A 599 17.66 -50.02 -11.18
C VAL A 599 18.15 -48.57 -11.32
N GLY A 600 18.87 -48.04 -10.34
CA GLY A 600 19.46 -46.69 -10.42
C GLY A 600 20.48 -46.56 -11.56
N ALA A 601 21.29 -47.60 -11.79
CA ALA A 601 22.29 -47.60 -12.84
C ALA A 601 21.66 -47.75 -14.24
N GLN A 602 20.64 -48.60 -14.39
CA GLN A 602 19.95 -48.84 -15.66
C GLN A 602 19.03 -47.69 -16.09
N LEU A 603 18.39 -46.98 -15.15
CA LEU A 603 17.57 -45.81 -15.46
C LEU A 603 18.42 -44.58 -15.80
N VAL A 604 19.55 -44.42 -15.10
CA VAL A 604 20.55 -43.38 -15.43
C VAL A 604 21.14 -43.63 -16.81
N THR A 605 21.46 -44.87 -17.20
CA THR A 605 21.89 -45.17 -18.58
C THR A 605 20.79 -45.00 -19.62
N HIS A 606 19.52 -45.29 -19.30
CA HIS A 606 18.40 -45.07 -20.24
C HIS A 606 18.11 -43.57 -20.48
N LEU A 607 18.27 -42.73 -19.45
CA LEU A 607 18.22 -41.26 -19.56
C LEU A 607 19.45 -40.70 -20.31
N HIS A 608 20.65 -41.24 -20.07
CA HIS A 608 21.86 -40.83 -20.79
C HIS A 608 21.87 -41.26 -22.27
N ALA A 609 21.23 -42.38 -22.63
CA ALA A 609 21.23 -42.92 -23.99
C ALA A 609 20.32 -42.13 -24.96
N HIS A 610 19.29 -41.44 -24.47
CA HIS A 610 18.40 -40.58 -25.28
C HIS A 610 18.76 -39.09 -25.20
N HIS A 611 19.87 -38.71 -24.54
CA HIS A 611 20.24 -37.31 -24.26
C HIS A 611 21.66 -36.95 -24.73
N ARG A 612 22.14 -37.53 -25.84
CA ARG A 612 23.31 -36.94 -26.51
C ARG A 612 22.86 -35.66 -27.22
N ASN A 613 23.22 -34.52 -26.65
CA ASN A 613 23.01 -33.22 -27.28
C ASN A 613 23.72 -33.21 -28.65
N GLY A 614 22.94 -33.06 -29.72
CA GLY A 614 23.47 -32.99 -31.07
C GLY A 614 24.25 -31.68 -31.31
N PRO A 615 25.01 -31.57 -32.41
CA PRO A 615 25.77 -30.37 -32.74
C PRO A 615 24.88 -29.11 -32.82
N LEU A 616 23.63 -29.25 -33.28
CA LEU A 616 22.65 -28.16 -33.32
C LEU A 616 22.34 -27.57 -31.93
N PHE A 617 22.30 -28.41 -30.88
CA PHE A 617 22.07 -27.94 -29.52
C PHE A 617 23.23 -27.05 -29.07
N TYR A 618 24.48 -27.46 -29.30
CA TYR A 618 25.65 -26.67 -28.92
C TYR A 618 25.75 -25.37 -29.73
N VAL A 619 25.38 -25.38 -31.01
CA VAL A 619 25.29 -24.15 -31.82
C VAL A 619 24.23 -23.21 -31.23
N ALA A 620 23.01 -23.70 -30.94
CA ALA A 620 21.95 -22.91 -30.33
C ALA A 620 22.34 -22.38 -28.93
N PHE A 621 23.04 -23.19 -28.14
CA PHE A 621 23.55 -22.82 -26.82
C PHE A 621 24.59 -21.70 -26.90
N LEU A 622 25.54 -21.80 -27.83
CA LEU A 622 26.54 -20.75 -28.02
C LEU A 622 25.90 -19.48 -28.60
N THR A 623 25.02 -19.57 -29.59
CA THR A 623 24.37 -18.39 -30.17
C THR A 623 23.49 -17.67 -29.17
N LEU A 624 22.66 -18.41 -28.42
CA LEU A 624 21.83 -17.83 -27.35
C LEU A 624 22.70 -17.28 -26.21
N GLY A 625 23.77 -17.99 -25.83
CA GLY A 625 24.72 -17.52 -24.82
C GLY A 625 25.40 -16.20 -25.20
N PHE A 626 25.92 -16.09 -26.42
CA PHE A 626 26.51 -14.83 -26.92
C PHE A 626 25.46 -13.73 -27.10
N PHE A 627 24.24 -14.05 -27.53
CA PHE A 627 23.15 -13.09 -27.60
C PHE A 627 22.82 -12.50 -26.22
N LEU A 628 22.68 -13.37 -25.20
CA LEU A 628 22.43 -12.94 -23.81
C LEU A 628 23.60 -12.15 -23.23
N LEU A 629 24.84 -12.54 -23.55
CA LEU A 629 26.03 -11.80 -23.15
C LEU A 629 26.04 -10.37 -23.73
N LEU A 630 25.75 -10.21 -25.02
CA LEU A 630 25.65 -8.91 -25.67
C LEU A 630 24.50 -8.08 -25.09
N LEU A 631 23.36 -8.71 -24.80
CA LEU A 631 22.20 -8.08 -24.18
C LEU A 631 22.53 -7.54 -22.77
N GLN A 632 23.33 -8.26 -22.00
CA GLN A 632 23.71 -7.89 -20.64
C GLN A 632 24.80 -6.81 -20.62
N GLN A 633 25.86 -6.96 -21.42
CA GLN A 633 27.10 -6.18 -21.30
C GLN A 633 27.15 -4.94 -22.21
N ASN A 634 26.29 -4.85 -23.22
CA ASN A 634 26.32 -3.74 -24.18
C ASN A 634 25.01 -2.95 -24.17
N GLU A 635 25.05 -1.75 -23.60
CA GLU A 635 23.88 -0.87 -23.47
C GLU A 635 23.28 -0.46 -24.82
N ARG A 636 24.12 -0.25 -25.84
CA ARG A 636 23.64 0.08 -27.19
C ARG A 636 22.91 -1.10 -27.81
N PHE A 637 23.42 -2.32 -27.61
CA PHE A 637 22.74 -3.52 -28.09
C PHE A 637 21.42 -3.74 -27.34
N ARG A 638 21.40 -3.57 -26.01
CA ARG A 638 20.19 -3.61 -25.19
C ARG A 638 19.14 -2.63 -25.69
N THR A 639 19.51 -1.37 -25.91
CA THR A 639 18.62 -0.31 -26.42
C THR A 639 18.09 -0.65 -27.82
N ARG A 640 18.92 -1.21 -28.71
CA ARG A 640 18.45 -1.67 -30.02
C ARG A 640 17.45 -2.82 -29.93
N VAL A 641 17.68 -3.78 -29.03
CA VAL A 641 16.77 -4.90 -28.82
C VAL A 641 15.46 -4.42 -28.21
N THR A 642 15.48 -3.52 -27.22
CA THR A 642 14.27 -2.93 -26.63
C THR A 642 13.50 -2.12 -27.67
N ASN A 643 14.18 -1.31 -28.50
CA ASN A 643 13.52 -0.53 -29.54
C ASN A 643 12.93 -1.44 -30.62
N ALA A 644 13.59 -2.55 -30.97
CA ALA A 644 13.04 -3.56 -31.86
C ALA A 644 11.80 -4.25 -31.26
N LEU A 645 11.84 -4.63 -29.98
CA LEU A 645 10.70 -5.22 -29.27
C LEU A 645 9.53 -4.23 -29.16
N HIS A 646 9.81 -2.96 -28.85
CA HIS A 646 8.82 -1.90 -28.83
C HIS A 646 8.23 -1.65 -30.21
N ALA A 647 9.03 -1.68 -31.29
CA ALA A 647 8.54 -1.56 -32.66
C ALA A 647 7.65 -2.74 -33.07
N VAL A 648 8.01 -3.96 -32.67
CA VAL A 648 7.16 -5.15 -32.89
C VAL A 648 5.86 -5.04 -32.10
N TRP A 649 5.93 -4.62 -30.83
CA TRP A 649 4.76 -4.42 -29.99
C TRP A 649 3.87 -3.30 -30.51
N SER A 650 4.42 -2.15 -30.87
CA SER A 650 3.65 -1.02 -31.42
C SER A 650 3.02 -1.39 -32.75
N SER A 651 3.74 -2.13 -33.61
CA SER A 651 3.17 -2.64 -34.86
C SER A 651 2.03 -3.64 -34.60
N ALA A 652 2.19 -4.54 -33.62
CA ALA A 652 1.17 -5.50 -33.25
C ALA A 652 -0.04 -4.83 -32.60
N HIS A 653 0.17 -3.89 -31.69
CA HIS A 653 -0.88 -3.09 -31.05
C HIS A 653 -1.62 -2.25 -32.08
N TRP A 654 -0.89 -1.59 -32.98
CA TRP A 654 -1.48 -0.83 -34.05
C TRP A 654 -2.32 -1.72 -34.96
N LEU A 655 -1.80 -2.88 -35.38
CA LEU A 655 -2.51 -3.81 -36.27
C LEU A 655 -3.76 -4.42 -35.60
N LEU A 656 -3.65 -4.82 -34.33
CA LEU A 656 -4.68 -5.59 -33.63
C LEU A 656 -5.69 -4.72 -32.87
N VAL A 657 -5.34 -3.49 -32.50
CA VAL A 657 -6.15 -2.60 -31.65
C VAL A 657 -6.40 -1.25 -32.32
N ASP A 658 -5.35 -0.50 -32.66
CA ASP A 658 -5.53 0.88 -33.11
C ASP A 658 -6.18 0.96 -34.50
N LEU A 659 -5.74 0.14 -35.46
CA LEU A 659 -6.27 0.11 -36.82
C LEU A 659 -7.77 -0.27 -36.83
N PRO A 660 -8.24 -1.34 -36.18
CA PRO A 660 -9.68 -1.60 -36.03
C PRO A 660 -10.43 -0.44 -35.37
N SER A 661 -9.86 0.16 -34.32
CA SER A 661 -10.51 1.28 -33.62
C SER A 661 -10.63 2.53 -34.50
N GLN A 662 -9.60 2.85 -35.29
CA GLN A 662 -9.58 3.96 -36.23
C GLN A 662 -10.61 3.76 -37.34
N ILE A 663 -10.74 2.52 -37.86
CA ILE A 663 -11.77 2.17 -38.83
C ILE A 663 -13.17 2.37 -38.23
N VAL A 664 -13.40 1.87 -37.00
CA VAL A 664 -14.71 2.02 -36.31
C VAL A 664 -15.03 3.48 -35.97
N ASN A 665 -14.02 4.28 -35.61
CA ASN A 665 -14.16 5.67 -35.22
C ASN A 665 -14.13 6.65 -36.41
N ALA A 666 -13.84 6.17 -37.63
CA ALA A 666 -13.85 7.00 -38.82
C ALA A 666 -15.21 7.71 -38.99
N PRO A 667 -15.25 9.01 -39.34
CA PRO A 667 -16.50 9.79 -39.36
C PRO A 667 -17.59 9.18 -40.25
N VAL A 668 -17.19 8.56 -41.36
CA VAL A 668 -18.09 7.87 -42.29
C VAL A 668 -18.67 6.61 -41.64
N VAL A 669 -17.84 5.81 -40.99
CA VAL A 669 -18.25 4.57 -40.32
C VAL A 669 -19.14 4.91 -39.13
N GLN A 670 -18.76 5.87 -38.29
CA GLN A 670 -19.61 6.36 -37.19
C GLN A 670 -20.94 6.92 -37.69
N ARG A 671 -20.99 7.63 -38.83
CA ARG A 671 -22.25 8.10 -39.42
C ARG A 671 -23.15 6.95 -39.85
N ILE A 672 -22.59 5.86 -40.36
CA ILE A 672 -23.33 4.63 -40.68
C ILE A 672 -23.77 3.94 -39.39
N LEU A 673 -22.86 3.69 -38.44
CA LEU A 673 -23.13 3.02 -37.17
C LEU A 673 -24.16 3.76 -36.30
N ARG A 674 -24.22 5.10 -36.40
CA ARG A 674 -25.19 5.96 -35.70
C ARG A 674 -26.49 6.19 -36.50
N SER A 675 -26.59 5.68 -37.72
CA SER A 675 -27.80 5.81 -38.52
C SER A 675 -28.94 4.95 -37.96
N GLN A 676 -30.18 5.44 -38.06
CA GLN A 676 -31.37 4.66 -37.68
C GLN A 676 -31.43 3.32 -38.46
N PHE A 677 -30.99 3.32 -39.73
CA PHE A 677 -30.92 2.14 -40.56
C PHE A 677 -29.99 1.06 -39.98
N TYR A 678 -28.79 1.43 -39.54
CA TYR A 678 -27.88 0.49 -38.88
C TYR A 678 -28.43 0.00 -37.53
N GLY A 679 -29.15 0.86 -36.79
CA GLY A 679 -29.87 0.44 -35.58
C GLY A 679 -30.86 -0.69 -35.84
N VAL A 680 -31.64 -0.59 -36.92
CA VAL A 680 -32.56 -1.65 -37.37
C VAL A 680 -31.77 -2.90 -37.78
N LEU A 681 -30.72 -2.76 -38.58
CA LEU A 681 -29.91 -3.89 -39.04
C LEU A 681 -29.21 -4.61 -37.87
N ARG A 682 -28.73 -3.87 -36.88
CA ARG A 682 -28.11 -4.40 -35.66
C ARG A 682 -29.12 -5.20 -34.83
N ASN A 683 -30.30 -4.65 -34.59
CA ASN A 683 -31.30 -5.26 -33.70
C ASN A 683 -32.04 -6.43 -34.36
N TYR A 684 -32.30 -6.36 -35.67
CA TYR A 684 -33.08 -7.37 -36.40
C TYR A 684 -32.24 -8.30 -37.29
N VAL A 685 -30.94 -8.08 -37.46
CA VAL A 685 -30.10 -8.97 -38.28
C VAL A 685 -28.85 -9.40 -37.52
N PHE A 686 -27.96 -8.48 -37.15
CA PHE A 686 -26.66 -8.86 -36.59
C PHE A 686 -26.75 -9.48 -35.19
N ARG A 687 -27.53 -8.89 -34.28
CA ARG A 687 -27.69 -9.43 -32.91
C ARG A 687 -28.28 -10.84 -32.91
N PRO A 688 -29.41 -11.12 -33.59
CA PRO A 688 -29.94 -12.48 -33.67
C PRO A 688 -28.99 -13.44 -34.40
N ALA A 689 -28.24 -12.98 -35.40
CA ALA A 689 -27.26 -13.80 -36.11
C ALA A 689 -26.11 -14.25 -35.21
N ILE A 690 -25.57 -13.36 -34.37
CA ILE A 690 -24.51 -13.70 -33.41
C ILE A 690 -25.01 -14.72 -32.38
N ALA A 691 -26.19 -14.49 -31.81
CA ALA A 691 -26.79 -15.44 -30.86
C ALA A 691 -27.06 -16.81 -31.51
N THR A 692 -27.54 -16.81 -32.75
CA THR A 692 -27.72 -18.05 -33.55
C THR A 692 -26.40 -18.75 -33.83
N ALA A 693 -25.33 -18.01 -34.13
CA ALA A 693 -24.00 -18.57 -34.35
C ALA A 693 -23.43 -19.22 -33.08
N ILE A 694 -23.67 -18.62 -31.90
CA ILE A 694 -23.30 -19.20 -30.60
C ILE A 694 -24.09 -20.51 -30.35
N PHE A 695 -25.41 -20.51 -30.56
CA PHE A 695 -26.21 -21.74 -30.42
C PHE A 695 -25.74 -22.85 -31.37
N THR A 696 -25.39 -22.47 -32.60
CA THR A 696 -24.86 -23.40 -33.61
C THR A 696 -23.48 -23.93 -33.22
N GLY A 697 -22.58 -23.09 -32.69
CA GLY A 697 -21.26 -23.49 -32.20
C GLY A 697 -21.31 -24.40 -30.98
N LEU A 698 -22.25 -24.14 -30.05
CA LEU A 698 -22.50 -25.02 -28.90
C LEU A 698 -23.07 -26.37 -29.34
N ALA A 699 -23.99 -26.38 -30.32
CA ALA A 699 -24.48 -27.62 -30.91
C ALA A 699 -23.34 -28.43 -31.53
N TRP A 700 -22.40 -27.76 -32.23
CA TRP A 700 -21.22 -28.41 -32.81
C TRP A 700 -20.28 -29.02 -31.76
N VAL A 701 -19.99 -28.31 -30.66
CA VAL A 701 -19.18 -28.85 -29.53
C VAL A 701 -19.86 -30.03 -28.85
N ALA A 702 -21.19 -30.05 -28.80
CA ALA A 702 -21.99 -31.16 -28.30
C ALA A 702 -22.19 -32.29 -29.34
N GLU A 703 -21.40 -32.30 -30.41
CA GLU A 703 -21.45 -33.27 -31.51
C GLU A 703 -22.83 -33.35 -32.24
N SER A 704 -23.61 -32.27 -32.16
CA SER A 704 -24.92 -32.14 -32.82
C SER A 704 -24.83 -31.27 -34.08
N ASN A 705 -25.14 -31.85 -35.23
CA ASN A 705 -25.10 -31.15 -36.52
C ASN A 705 -26.50 -30.65 -36.92
N TRP A 706 -26.73 -29.34 -36.83
CA TRP A 706 -28.00 -28.72 -37.21
C TRP A 706 -28.10 -28.46 -38.72
N SER A 707 -29.30 -28.63 -39.29
CA SER A 707 -29.56 -28.32 -40.70
C SER A 707 -29.63 -26.79 -40.93
N GLN A 708 -29.39 -26.34 -42.17
CA GLN A 708 -29.54 -24.91 -42.53
C GLN A 708 -30.95 -24.36 -42.21
N ARG A 709 -31.98 -25.20 -42.36
CA ARG A 709 -33.35 -24.87 -41.99
C ARG A 709 -33.48 -24.64 -40.48
N THR A 710 -32.90 -25.52 -39.67
CA THR A 710 -32.89 -25.39 -38.20
C THR A 710 -32.17 -24.12 -37.76
N ILE A 711 -31.02 -23.80 -38.36
CA ILE A 711 -30.28 -22.56 -38.09
C ILE A 711 -31.13 -21.34 -38.41
N PHE A 712 -31.86 -21.35 -39.54
CA PHE A 712 -32.76 -20.26 -39.92
C PHE A 712 -33.98 -20.13 -38.99
N GLU A 713 -34.60 -21.24 -38.59
CA GLU A 713 -35.70 -21.27 -37.62
C GLU A 713 -35.24 -20.75 -36.25
N VAL A 714 -34.05 -21.14 -35.79
CA VAL A 714 -33.43 -20.61 -34.57
C VAL A 714 -33.11 -19.12 -34.70
N PHE A 715 -32.64 -18.67 -35.86
CA PHE A 715 -32.45 -17.24 -36.12
C PHE A 715 -33.74 -16.45 -35.99
N LEU A 716 -34.83 -16.92 -36.60
CA LEU A 716 -36.13 -16.24 -36.55
C LEU A 716 -36.71 -16.24 -35.12
N ALA A 717 -36.62 -17.38 -34.41
CA ALA A 717 -37.07 -17.49 -33.02
C ALA A 717 -36.26 -16.57 -32.10
N THR A 718 -34.94 -16.53 -32.26
CA THR A 718 -34.03 -15.66 -31.52
C THR A 718 -34.32 -14.18 -31.81
N ASN A 719 -34.63 -13.85 -33.06
CA ASN A 719 -35.00 -12.50 -33.49
C ASN A 719 -36.29 -12.02 -32.82
N LEU A 720 -37.33 -12.85 -32.85
CA LEU A 720 -38.62 -12.55 -32.22
C LEU A 720 -38.46 -12.43 -30.70
N PHE A 721 -37.70 -13.34 -30.08
CA PHE A 721 -37.45 -13.32 -28.64
C PHE A 721 -36.71 -12.05 -28.24
N LEU A 722 -35.52 -11.78 -28.79
CA LEU A 722 -34.67 -10.65 -28.41
C LEU A 722 -35.33 -9.28 -28.63
N ASN A 723 -36.21 -9.15 -29.63
CA ASN A 723 -36.92 -7.89 -29.91
C ASN A 723 -38.27 -7.76 -29.17
N SER A 724 -38.68 -8.76 -28.40
CA SER A 724 -39.89 -8.69 -27.56
C SER A 724 -39.64 -7.97 -26.21
N PRO A 725 -40.68 -7.48 -25.50
CA PRO A 725 -40.51 -6.95 -24.14
C PRO A 725 -39.88 -7.95 -23.17
N ILE A 726 -40.21 -9.23 -23.30
CA ILE A 726 -39.67 -10.32 -22.45
C ILE A 726 -38.19 -10.56 -22.75
N GLY A 727 -37.79 -10.58 -24.03
CA GLY A 727 -36.39 -10.77 -24.40
C GLY A 727 -35.52 -9.58 -24.07
N ARG A 728 -36.03 -8.34 -24.19
CA ARG A 728 -35.36 -7.13 -23.70
C ARG A 728 -35.10 -7.22 -22.19
N TYR A 729 -36.11 -7.62 -21.42
CA TYR A 729 -35.97 -7.85 -19.97
C TYR A 729 -34.95 -8.95 -19.64
N PHE A 730 -34.96 -10.07 -20.39
CA PHE A 730 -34.01 -11.17 -20.20
C PHE A 730 -32.57 -10.76 -20.56
N GLU A 731 -32.37 -10.04 -21.66
CA GLU A 731 -31.06 -9.49 -22.06
C GLU A 731 -30.52 -8.54 -20.99
N GLU A 732 -31.37 -7.67 -20.45
CA GLU A 732 -31.03 -6.77 -19.34
C GLU A 732 -30.60 -7.53 -18.08
N TRP A 733 -31.38 -8.54 -17.69
CA TRP A 733 -31.04 -9.40 -16.55
C TRP A 733 -29.72 -10.15 -16.76
N LEU A 734 -29.50 -10.73 -17.95
CA LEU A 734 -28.28 -11.47 -18.27
C LEU A 734 -27.06 -10.54 -18.24
N THR A 735 -27.21 -9.35 -18.82
CA THR A 735 -26.17 -8.33 -18.84
C THR A 735 -25.88 -7.85 -17.43
N ASP A 736 -26.90 -7.62 -16.59
CA ASP A 736 -26.73 -7.27 -15.18
C ASP A 736 -26.00 -8.38 -14.40
N LEU A 737 -26.35 -9.65 -14.62
CA LEU A 737 -25.64 -10.78 -14.02
C LEU A 737 -24.16 -10.83 -14.44
N PHE A 738 -23.86 -10.70 -15.74
CA PHE A 738 -22.48 -10.70 -16.23
C PHE A 738 -21.69 -9.49 -15.73
N VAL A 739 -22.33 -8.33 -15.61
CA VAL A 739 -21.73 -7.11 -15.05
C VAL A 739 -21.46 -7.24 -13.58
N ARG A 740 -22.41 -7.73 -12.79
CA ARG A 740 -22.20 -8.01 -11.38
C ARG A 740 -21.08 -9.03 -11.19
N ALA A 741 -21.12 -10.14 -11.94
CA ALA A 741 -20.09 -11.18 -11.89
C ALA A 741 -18.71 -10.67 -12.30
N TRP A 742 -18.61 -9.86 -13.36
CA TRP A 742 -17.34 -9.30 -13.82
C TRP A 742 -16.85 -8.16 -12.92
N HIS A 743 -17.74 -7.32 -12.38
CA HIS A 743 -17.37 -6.30 -11.41
C HIS A 743 -16.85 -6.98 -10.14
N GLU A 744 -17.54 -7.99 -9.64
CA GLU A 744 -17.04 -8.80 -8.53
C GLU A 744 -15.68 -9.41 -8.89
N LEU A 745 -15.52 -10.00 -10.08
CA LEU A 745 -14.28 -10.64 -10.51
C LEU A 745 -13.09 -9.67 -10.72
N ARG A 746 -13.31 -8.54 -11.42
CA ARG A 746 -12.28 -7.57 -11.84
C ARG A 746 -11.89 -6.61 -10.73
N MET A 747 -12.87 -5.98 -10.07
CA MET A 747 -12.60 -4.94 -9.07
C MET A 747 -12.27 -5.52 -7.69
N ARG A 748 -12.83 -6.69 -7.36
CA ARG A 748 -12.60 -7.31 -6.04
C ARG A 748 -11.80 -8.59 -6.15
N VAL A 749 -12.11 -9.53 -7.04
CA VAL A 749 -11.49 -10.85 -6.92
C VAL A 749 -10.02 -10.84 -7.32
N PHE A 750 -9.56 -10.36 -8.47
CA PHE A 750 -8.11 -10.53 -8.78
C PHE A 750 -7.18 -9.70 -7.87
N ALA A 751 -7.39 -8.39 -7.82
CA ALA A 751 -6.58 -7.52 -6.97
C ALA A 751 -6.81 -7.82 -5.49
N ALA A 752 -8.06 -7.96 -5.02
CA ALA A 752 -8.28 -8.28 -3.61
C ALA A 752 -7.95 -9.74 -3.30
N THR A 753 -7.96 -10.71 -4.21
CA THR A 753 -7.40 -12.05 -3.96
C THR A 753 -5.89 -11.97 -3.87
N PHE A 754 -5.21 -11.20 -4.72
CA PHE A 754 -3.79 -10.96 -4.58
C PHE A 754 -3.45 -10.30 -3.24
N TYR A 755 -4.10 -9.19 -2.91
CA TYR A 755 -3.91 -8.49 -1.63
C TYR A 755 -4.35 -9.35 -0.45
N TRP A 756 -5.41 -10.13 -0.58
CA TRP A 756 -5.85 -11.07 0.45
C TRP A 756 -4.82 -12.19 0.62
N ILE A 757 -4.29 -12.77 -0.46
CA ILE A 757 -3.20 -13.77 -0.38
C ILE A 757 -2.00 -13.13 0.31
N MET A 758 -1.60 -11.92 -0.09
CA MET A 758 -0.47 -11.21 0.51
C MET A 758 -0.72 -10.86 1.98
N ASP A 759 -1.89 -10.36 2.34
CA ASP A 759 -2.27 -10.03 3.70
C ASP A 759 -2.36 -11.27 4.57
N ASN A 760 -2.98 -12.35 4.07
CA ASN A 760 -3.04 -13.62 4.78
C ASN A 760 -1.65 -14.22 4.91
N PHE A 761 -0.81 -14.12 3.89
CA PHE A 761 0.59 -14.54 3.96
C PHE A 761 1.34 -13.73 5.01
N HIS A 762 1.28 -12.39 4.99
CA HIS A 762 1.90 -11.54 5.99
C HIS A 762 1.33 -11.76 7.39
N ARG A 763 0.02 -12.02 7.53
CA ARG A 763 -0.61 -12.39 8.80
C ARG A 763 -0.14 -13.77 9.27
N LEU A 764 -0.04 -14.75 8.38
CA LEU A 764 0.47 -16.09 8.68
C LEU A 764 1.93 -16.02 9.12
N MET A 765 2.77 -15.27 8.40
CA MET A 765 4.18 -15.06 8.72
C MET A 765 4.34 -14.34 10.07
N ARG A 766 3.63 -13.21 10.28
CA ARG A 766 3.63 -12.52 11.57
C ARG A 766 3.09 -13.42 12.68
N GLY A 767 2.06 -14.20 12.42
CA GLY A 767 1.47 -15.16 13.35
C GLY A 767 2.44 -16.28 13.71
N LEU A 768 3.16 -16.84 12.74
CA LEU A 768 4.18 -17.85 12.94
C LEU A 768 5.38 -17.29 13.72
N GLU A 769 5.86 -16.10 13.37
CA GLU A 769 6.88 -15.39 14.13
C GLU A 769 6.42 -15.09 15.56
N GLN A 770 5.14 -14.73 15.73
CA GLN A 770 4.54 -14.49 17.02
C GLN A 770 4.41 -15.77 17.83
N VAL A 771 4.02 -16.90 17.24
CA VAL A 771 4.01 -18.20 17.92
C VAL A 771 5.43 -18.57 18.33
N ILE A 772 6.40 -18.42 17.44
CA ILE A 772 7.80 -18.69 17.76
C ILE A 772 8.25 -17.79 18.91
N TYR A 773 7.95 -16.51 18.84
CA TYR A 773 8.30 -15.55 19.87
C TYR A 773 7.58 -15.79 21.20
N VAL A 774 6.30 -16.16 21.19
CA VAL A 774 5.51 -16.43 22.41
C VAL A 774 6.05 -17.66 23.11
N VAL A 775 6.37 -18.72 22.36
CA VAL A 775 7.00 -19.91 22.92
C VAL A 775 8.42 -19.58 23.41
N ASP A 776 9.20 -18.80 22.64
CA ASP A 776 10.51 -18.31 23.07
C ASP A 776 10.38 -17.48 24.36
N GLU A 777 9.38 -16.60 24.47
CA GLU A 777 9.14 -15.76 25.64
C GLU A 777 8.66 -16.57 26.84
N TRP A 778 7.83 -17.58 26.64
CA TRP A 778 7.39 -18.49 27.68
C TRP A 778 8.57 -19.31 28.23
N LEU A 779 9.47 -19.74 27.34
CA LEU A 779 10.69 -20.46 27.68
C LEU A 779 11.81 -19.55 28.21
N ARG A 780 11.68 -18.22 28.13
CA ARG A 780 12.62 -17.28 28.76
C ARG A 780 12.57 -17.39 30.28
N PHE A 781 13.74 -17.20 30.88
CA PHE A 781 13.92 -17.26 32.31
C PHE A 781 13.72 -15.87 32.92
N ARG A 782 12.97 -15.79 34.02
CA ARG A 782 12.72 -14.55 34.77
C ARG A 782 13.18 -14.71 36.21
N SER A 783 13.68 -13.64 36.83
CA SER A 783 14.21 -13.75 38.19
C SER A 783 13.06 -14.03 39.15
N GLY A 784 13.23 -15.07 39.97
CA GLY A 784 12.19 -15.62 40.83
C GLY A 784 11.50 -16.88 40.31
N ASP A 785 11.84 -17.41 39.11
CA ASP A 785 11.34 -18.71 38.67
C ASP A 785 11.81 -19.84 39.62
N PRO A 786 10.91 -20.72 40.10
CA PRO A 786 11.29 -21.82 40.99
C PRO A 786 12.24 -22.80 40.27
N ARG A 787 13.23 -23.36 41.00
CA ARG A 787 14.33 -24.18 40.43
C ARG A 787 13.85 -25.32 39.52
N ARG A 788 12.73 -25.99 39.85
CA ARG A 788 12.13 -27.05 39.03
C ARG A 788 11.65 -26.53 37.67
N PHE A 789 11.10 -25.33 37.64
CA PHE A 789 10.59 -24.67 36.44
C PHE A 789 11.73 -24.26 35.50
N VAL A 790 12.87 -23.84 36.07
CA VAL A 790 14.09 -23.54 35.30
C VAL A 790 14.61 -24.77 34.56
N VAL A 791 14.68 -25.93 35.23
CA VAL A 791 15.15 -27.18 34.58
C VAL A 791 14.22 -27.61 33.44
N VAL A 792 12.90 -27.57 33.67
CA VAL A 792 11.90 -27.90 32.64
C VAL A 792 11.99 -26.95 31.45
N LYS A 793 12.05 -25.63 31.70
CA LYS A 793 12.22 -24.62 30.63
C LYS A 793 13.53 -24.81 29.86
N ALA A 794 14.61 -25.22 30.52
CA ALA A 794 15.88 -25.47 29.84
C ALA A 794 15.82 -26.66 28.88
N LEU A 795 15.21 -27.78 29.29
CA LEU A 795 15.03 -28.96 28.43
C LEU A 795 14.08 -28.67 27.26
N LEU A 796 12.93 -28.05 27.55
CA LEU A 796 11.97 -27.64 26.52
C LEU A 796 12.59 -26.60 25.57
N GLY A 797 13.38 -25.66 26.09
CA GLY A 797 14.12 -24.67 25.31
C GLY A 797 15.12 -25.30 24.33
N MET A 798 15.80 -26.38 24.72
CA MET A 798 16.73 -27.10 23.85
C MET A 798 16.01 -27.77 22.68
N ILE A 799 14.92 -28.49 22.96
CA ILE A 799 14.10 -29.14 21.92
C ILE A 799 13.46 -28.09 21.02
N TRP A 800 12.87 -27.06 21.62
CA TRP A 800 12.22 -25.96 20.93
C TRP A 800 13.20 -25.21 20.02
N GLY A 801 14.46 -25.04 20.42
CA GLY A 801 15.49 -24.43 19.58
C GLY A 801 15.68 -25.17 18.25
N VAL A 802 15.69 -26.51 18.26
CA VAL A 802 15.78 -27.33 17.05
C VAL A 802 14.50 -27.21 16.21
N VAL A 803 13.33 -27.31 16.84
CA VAL A 803 12.03 -27.19 16.15
C VAL A 803 11.88 -25.80 15.51
N SER A 804 12.14 -24.74 16.26
CA SER A 804 12.12 -23.34 15.78
C SER A 804 13.08 -23.14 14.61
N TYR A 805 14.26 -23.74 14.64
CA TYR A 805 15.21 -23.68 13.54
C TYR A 805 14.69 -24.39 12.27
N LEU A 806 14.14 -25.61 12.42
CA LEU A 806 13.56 -26.35 11.30
C LEU A 806 12.34 -25.64 10.70
N VAL A 807 11.44 -25.13 11.55
CA VAL A 807 10.29 -24.34 11.11
C VAL A 807 10.75 -23.12 10.33
N ARG A 808 11.75 -22.37 10.82
CA ARG A 808 12.30 -21.22 10.08
C ARG A 808 12.89 -21.61 8.74
N ILE A 809 13.60 -22.73 8.64
CA ILE A 809 14.12 -23.23 7.35
C ILE A 809 12.97 -23.55 6.40
N TYR A 810 12.03 -24.40 6.80
CA TYR A 810 10.93 -24.80 5.92
C TYR A 810 10.10 -23.59 5.50
N VAL A 811 9.78 -22.70 6.43
CA VAL A 811 8.98 -21.53 6.12
C VAL A 811 9.75 -20.56 5.20
N THR A 812 10.97 -20.16 5.54
CA THR A 812 11.69 -19.10 4.78
C THR A 812 12.22 -19.60 3.44
N LEU A 813 12.73 -20.82 3.39
CA LEU A 813 13.46 -21.36 2.23
C LEU A 813 12.54 -22.13 1.27
N LEU A 814 11.55 -22.85 1.81
CA LEU A 814 10.78 -23.82 1.04
C LEU A 814 9.34 -23.36 0.79
N ILE A 815 8.65 -22.80 1.79
CA ILE A 815 7.22 -22.49 1.72
C ILE A 815 6.97 -21.05 1.27
N GLU A 816 7.63 -20.07 1.89
CA GLU A 816 7.45 -18.64 1.58
C GLU A 816 7.61 -18.35 0.08
N PRO A 817 8.68 -18.82 -0.60
CA PRO A 817 8.85 -18.53 -2.03
C PRO A 817 7.76 -19.15 -2.90
N GLN A 818 7.10 -20.22 -2.44
CA GLN A 818 6.02 -20.86 -3.19
C GLN A 818 4.69 -20.14 -3.04
N ILE A 819 4.42 -19.55 -1.88
CA ILE A 819 3.15 -18.87 -1.62
C ILE A 819 3.24 -17.41 -2.03
N ASN A 820 4.39 -16.77 -1.81
CA ASN A 820 4.60 -15.37 -2.16
C ASN A 820 4.57 -15.20 -3.68
N PRO A 821 3.54 -14.55 -4.26
CA PRO A 821 3.37 -14.39 -5.71
C PRO A 821 4.59 -13.76 -6.39
N VAL A 822 5.24 -12.80 -5.72
CA VAL A 822 6.39 -12.06 -6.24
C VAL A 822 7.59 -13.00 -6.43
N LYS A 823 7.75 -13.98 -5.55
CA LYS A 823 8.79 -15.01 -5.65
C LYS A 823 8.34 -16.18 -6.51
N HIS A 824 7.03 -16.50 -6.47
CA HIS A 824 6.46 -17.69 -7.09
C HIS A 824 6.49 -17.60 -8.61
N PHE A 825 5.83 -16.59 -9.17
CA PHE A 825 5.57 -16.54 -10.62
C PHE A 825 6.83 -16.40 -11.48
N PRO A 826 7.81 -15.53 -11.14
CA PRO A 826 8.97 -15.33 -12.01
C PRO A 826 9.95 -16.51 -12.01
N VAL A 827 10.11 -17.20 -10.87
CA VAL A 827 11.20 -18.19 -10.69
C VAL A 827 10.68 -19.56 -10.30
N VAL A 828 9.85 -19.66 -9.27
CA VAL A 828 9.41 -20.95 -8.73
C VAL A 828 8.52 -21.70 -9.70
N THR A 829 7.63 -21.02 -10.44
CA THR A 829 6.79 -21.64 -11.47
C THR A 829 7.64 -22.21 -12.61
N VAL A 830 8.66 -21.45 -13.06
CA VAL A 830 9.61 -21.92 -14.09
C VAL A 830 10.36 -23.13 -13.57
N THR A 831 10.87 -23.06 -12.34
CA THR A 831 11.59 -24.17 -11.70
C THR A 831 10.72 -25.42 -11.56
N HIS A 832 9.45 -25.28 -11.16
CA HIS A 832 8.50 -26.40 -11.12
C HIS A 832 8.35 -27.05 -12.48
N LYS A 833 8.14 -26.26 -13.55
CA LYS A 833 8.01 -26.77 -14.92
C LYS A 833 9.28 -27.48 -15.38
N MET A 834 10.44 -26.92 -15.03
CA MET A 834 11.74 -27.50 -15.35
C MET A 834 12.02 -28.79 -14.57
N MET A 835 11.57 -28.89 -13.32
CA MET A 835 11.79 -30.06 -12.46
C MET A 835 10.77 -31.17 -12.66
N LEU A 836 9.59 -30.87 -13.20
CA LEU A 836 8.49 -31.82 -13.41
C LEU A 836 8.93 -33.12 -14.12
N PRO A 837 9.76 -33.09 -15.19
CA PRO A 837 10.22 -34.32 -15.84
C PRO A 837 11.11 -35.19 -14.95
N PHE A 838 11.76 -34.60 -13.95
CA PHE A 838 12.71 -35.29 -13.06
C PHE A 838 12.06 -35.81 -11.77
N TYR A 839 10.86 -35.35 -11.42
CA TYR A 839 10.17 -35.73 -10.19
C TYR A 839 10.00 -37.25 -9.99
N PRO A 840 9.62 -38.06 -10.99
CA PRO A 840 9.49 -39.51 -10.79
C PRO A 840 10.82 -40.16 -10.37
N VAL A 841 11.92 -39.76 -11.01
CA VAL A 841 13.26 -40.29 -10.74
C VAL A 841 13.74 -39.85 -9.36
N MET A 842 13.63 -38.54 -9.05
CA MET A 842 14.05 -37.99 -7.77
C MET A 842 13.23 -38.58 -6.60
N THR A 843 11.92 -38.77 -6.79
CA THR A 843 11.03 -39.37 -5.79
C THR A 843 11.48 -40.79 -5.50
N ARG A 844 11.70 -41.60 -6.54
CA ARG A 844 12.15 -42.99 -6.38
C ARG A 844 13.48 -43.07 -5.64
N VAL A 845 14.46 -42.27 -6.04
CA VAL A 845 15.78 -42.22 -5.38
C VAL A 845 15.65 -41.83 -3.90
N MET A 846 14.86 -40.81 -3.58
CA MET A 846 14.63 -40.41 -2.18
C MET A 846 13.89 -41.48 -1.38
N VAL A 847 12.88 -42.11 -1.96
CA VAL A 847 12.11 -43.18 -1.30
C VAL A 847 13.01 -44.38 -1.03
N ASP A 848 13.82 -44.80 -1.99
CA ASP A 848 14.74 -45.94 -1.82
C ASP A 848 15.78 -45.66 -0.72
N LEU A 849 16.26 -44.41 -0.62
CA LEU A 849 17.21 -43.98 0.41
C LEU A 849 16.58 -43.94 1.82
N LEU A 850 15.32 -43.50 1.92
CA LEU A 850 14.65 -43.23 3.21
C LEU A 850 13.83 -44.41 3.72
N SER A 851 13.37 -45.30 2.85
CA SER A 851 12.56 -46.47 3.21
C SER A 851 13.17 -47.33 4.32
N PRO A 852 14.50 -47.57 4.38
CA PRO A 852 15.12 -48.30 5.48
C PRO A 852 14.98 -47.65 6.87
N LEU A 853 14.82 -46.33 6.92
CA LEU A 853 14.77 -45.56 8.17
C LEU A 853 13.33 -45.35 8.69
N MET A 854 12.38 -45.17 7.78
CA MET A 854 11.04 -44.69 8.13
C MET A 854 9.88 -45.48 7.48
N GLY A 855 10.18 -46.49 6.65
CA GLY A 855 9.20 -47.25 5.90
C GLY A 855 8.72 -46.56 4.61
N TYR A 856 8.27 -47.35 3.63
CA TYR A 856 7.95 -46.87 2.28
C TYR A 856 6.91 -45.74 2.26
N ASN A 857 5.79 -45.89 2.98
CA ASN A 857 4.71 -44.89 2.95
C ASN A 857 5.15 -43.54 3.52
N LEU A 858 5.92 -43.54 4.62
CA LEU A 858 6.41 -42.32 5.22
C LEU A 858 7.54 -41.71 4.39
N ALA A 859 8.40 -42.54 3.78
CA ALA A 859 9.44 -42.12 2.85
C ALA A 859 8.83 -41.49 1.58
N LEU A 860 7.75 -42.04 1.04
CA LEU A 860 7.03 -41.51 -0.12
C LEU A 860 6.40 -40.16 0.18
N VAL A 861 5.67 -40.04 1.29
CA VAL A 861 5.09 -38.75 1.70
C VAL A 861 6.20 -37.72 1.95
N PHE A 862 7.28 -38.11 2.63
CA PHE A 862 8.40 -37.22 2.88
C PHE A 862 9.10 -36.79 1.58
N ALA A 863 9.36 -37.71 0.65
CA ALA A 863 9.95 -37.41 -0.64
C ALA A 863 9.04 -36.50 -1.48
N ALA A 864 7.75 -36.81 -1.58
CA ALA A 864 6.78 -36.02 -2.32
C ALA A 864 6.69 -34.58 -1.78
N VAL A 865 6.57 -34.41 -0.46
CA VAL A 865 6.50 -33.07 0.17
C VAL A 865 7.79 -32.28 -0.05
N ASN A 866 8.96 -32.88 0.17
CA ASN A 866 10.23 -32.14 0.03
C ASN A 866 10.55 -31.82 -1.44
N LEU A 867 10.24 -32.71 -2.39
CA LEU A 867 10.45 -32.46 -3.82
C LEU A 867 9.47 -31.43 -4.37
N PHE A 868 8.21 -31.49 -3.94
CA PHE A 868 7.23 -30.45 -4.27
C PHE A 868 7.66 -29.09 -3.71
N LEU A 869 8.26 -29.05 -2.51
CA LEU A 869 8.73 -27.83 -1.88
C LEU A 869 10.09 -27.32 -2.41
N LEU A 870 10.90 -28.18 -3.05
CA LEU A 870 12.28 -27.90 -3.46
C LEU A 870 12.44 -26.69 -4.41
N PRO A 871 11.54 -26.44 -5.39
CA PRO A 871 11.61 -25.24 -6.22
C PRO A 871 11.62 -23.93 -5.42
N GLY A 872 11.11 -23.93 -4.19
CA GLY A 872 11.16 -22.78 -3.28
C GLY A 872 12.60 -22.33 -3.00
N VAL A 873 13.56 -23.26 -2.92
CA VAL A 873 14.99 -22.96 -2.72
C VAL A 873 15.52 -22.05 -3.82
N PHE A 874 15.18 -22.33 -5.09
CA PHE A 874 15.63 -21.53 -6.22
C PHE A 874 14.99 -20.16 -6.23
N GLY A 875 13.69 -20.08 -5.90
CA GLY A 875 13.01 -18.81 -5.67
C GLY A 875 13.76 -17.97 -4.63
N PHE A 876 14.02 -18.54 -3.45
CA PHE A 876 14.80 -17.88 -2.40
C PHE A 876 16.20 -17.45 -2.89
N LEU A 877 16.97 -18.36 -3.51
CA LEU A 877 18.34 -18.09 -3.95
C LEU A 877 18.42 -16.95 -4.96
N VAL A 878 17.53 -16.87 -5.95
CA VAL A 878 17.58 -15.78 -6.96
C VAL A 878 17.46 -14.42 -6.29
N TRP A 879 16.53 -14.27 -5.33
CA TRP A 879 16.34 -13.00 -4.62
C TRP A 879 17.48 -12.69 -3.65
N GLU A 880 17.99 -13.70 -2.95
CA GLU A 880 19.14 -13.57 -2.05
C GLU A 880 20.42 -13.20 -2.80
N LEU A 881 20.69 -13.85 -3.93
CA LEU A 881 21.85 -13.55 -4.78
C LEU A 881 21.74 -12.15 -5.40
N LYS A 882 20.54 -11.73 -5.80
CA LYS A 882 20.28 -10.35 -6.25
C LYS A 882 20.60 -9.33 -5.15
N GLY A 883 20.18 -9.60 -3.90
CA GLY A 883 20.52 -8.74 -2.75
C GLY A 883 22.03 -8.70 -2.49
N ASN A 884 22.70 -9.85 -2.59
CA ASN A 884 24.15 -9.99 -2.37
C ASN A 884 24.98 -9.31 -3.46
N TRP A 885 24.47 -9.23 -4.70
CA TRP A 885 25.12 -8.53 -5.80
C TRP A 885 25.39 -7.05 -5.45
N GLY A 886 24.37 -6.37 -4.93
CA GLY A 886 24.42 -4.93 -4.58
C GLY A 886 25.25 -4.59 -3.35
N LEU A 887 25.89 -5.58 -2.71
CA LEU A 887 26.75 -5.35 -1.54
C LEU A 887 28.12 -4.78 -1.91
N TYR A 888 28.66 -5.14 -3.08
CA TYR A 888 30.06 -4.88 -3.41
C TYR A 888 30.23 -3.54 -4.15
N ALA A 889 31.30 -2.81 -3.83
CA ALA A 889 31.58 -1.48 -4.37
C ALA A 889 31.73 -1.50 -5.90
N ALA A 890 32.32 -2.55 -6.45
CA ALA A 890 32.49 -2.71 -7.89
C ALA A 890 31.17 -2.99 -8.64
N ASN A 891 30.11 -3.38 -7.93
CA ASN A 891 28.77 -3.59 -8.48
C ASN A 891 27.86 -2.37 -8.22
N ARG A 892 28.39 -1.28 -7.63
CA ARG A 892 27.66 -0.04 -7.42
C ARG A 892 27.33 0.57 -8.79
N PRO A 893 26.11 1.11 -8.97
CA PRO A 893 25.81 1.87 -10.17
C PRO A 893 26.75 3.07 -10.37
N SER A 894 26.99 3.45 -11.62
CA SER A 894 27.91 4.55 -11.98
C SER A 894 27.31 5.94 -11.74
N SER A 895 26.00 6.06 -11.70
CA SER A 895 25.25 7.30 -11.45
C SER A 895 24.31 7.15 -10.25
N LEU A 896 23.85 8.28 -9.71
CA LEU A 896 22.82 8.28 -8.67
C LEU A 896 21.49 7.75 -9.24
N HIS A 897 20.84 6.85 -8.49
CA HIS A 897 19.55 6.27 -8.87
C HIS A 897 18.50 6.44 -7.77
N PRO A 898 17.20 6.33 -8.12
CA PRO A 898 16.11 6.38 -7.17
C PRO A 898 16.32 5.39 -6.02
N SER A 899 16.34 5.92 -4.80
CA SER A 899 16.52 5.17 -3.57
C SER A 899 15.20 4.62 -3.07
N ARG A 900 15.25 3.43 -2.48
CA ARG A 900 14.11 2.79 -1.82
C ARG A 900 14.13 3.10 -0.34
N PHE A 901 13.03 3.61 0.20
CA PHE A 901 12.88 3.96 1.60
C PHE A 901 11.52 3.49 2.16
N GLY A 902 11.32 3.68 3.46
CA GLY A 902 10.14 3.20 4.17
C GLY A 902 10.12 1.68 4.42
N HIS A 903 9.07 1.23 5.13
CA HIS A 903 8.94 -0.14 5.61
C HIS A 903 8.81 -1.17 4.48
N HIS A 904 8.23 -0.75 3.35
CA HIS A 904 8.04 -1.59 2.15
C HIS A 904 9.15 -1.45 1.11
N GLY A 905 10.11 -0.53 1.31
CA GLY A 905 11.19 -0.29 0.37
C GLY A 905 10.70 0.27 -0.97
N GLU A 906 9.92 1.35 -0.90
CA GLU A 906 9.29 2.02 -2.04
C GLU A 906 10.13 3.22 -2.49
N THR A 907 10.03 3.63 -3.75
CA THR A 907 10.60 4.89 -4.25
C THR A 907 9.58 6.02 -4.10
N MET A 908 10.00 7.29 -4.18
CA MET A 908 9.08 8.43 -4.13
C MET A 908 7.99 8.32 -5.23
N THR A 909 8.41 7.98 -6.45
CA THR A 909 7.50 7.73 -7.57
C THR A 909 6.51 6.60 -7.25
N ALA A 910 6.95 5.52 -6.60
CA ALA A 910 6.09 4.41 -6.25
C ALA A 910 5.09 4.73 -5.13
N LEU A 911 5.34 5.75 -4.30
CA LEU A 911 4.37 6.21 -3.30
C LEU A 911 3.19 6.94 -3.97
N LEU A 912 3.49 7.77 -4.96
CA LEU A 912 2.53 8.66 -5.60
C LEU A 912 1.84 8.03 -6.82
N ARG A 913 2.55 7.27 -7.66
CA ARG A 913 2.01 6.75 -8.93
C ARG A 913 1.18 5.49 -8.72
N PRO A 914 -0.13 5.49 -9.06
CA PRO A 914 -0.97 4.31 -8.95
C PRO A 914 -0.44 3.12 -9.78
N GLY A 915 -0.46 1.92 -9.20
CA GLY A 915 -0.08 0.70 -9.92
C GLY A 915 -0.31 -0.59 -9.12
N PHE A 916 -0.02 -1.74 -9.72
CA PHE A 916 -0.23 -3.04 -9.06
C PHE A 916 0.58 -3.17 -7.75
N HIS A 917 1.78 -2.59 -7.69
CA HIS A 917 2.67 -2.57 -6.51
C HIS A 917 3.14 -1.16 -6.12
N SER A 918 2.43 -0.12 -6.59
CA SER A 918 2.72 1.30 -6.32
C SER A 918 1.43 2.07 -6.02
N GLY A 919 1.53 3.34 -5.63
CA GLY A 919 0.41 4.22 -5.29
C GLY A 919 -0.07 4.03 -3.87
N THR A 920 0.84 3.91 -2.90
CA THR A 920 0.51 3.77 -1.48
C THR A 920 -0.34 4.95 -0.99
N LEU A 921 0.01 6.19 -1.36
CA LEU A 921 -0.76 7.38 -1.00
C LEU A 921 -2.15 7.38 -1.67
N PRO A 922 -2.29 7.27 -3.01
CA PRO A 922 -3.60 7.18 -3.65
C PRO A 922 -4.51 6.08 -3.07
N LYS A 923 -3.93 4.91 -2.75
CA LYS A 923 -4.69 3.80 -2.16
C LYS A 923 -5.15 4.10 -0.75
N LEU A 924 -4.30 4.65 0.12
CA LEU A 924 -4.66 5.02 1.49
C LEU A 924 -5.76 6.09 1.48
N PHE A 925 -5.63 7.12 0.66
CA PHE A 925 -6.67 8.15 0.52
C PHE A 925 -7.98 7.59 -0.07
N SER A 926 -7.92 6.75 -1.13
CA SER A 926 -9.12 6.13 -1.69
C SER A 926 -9.84 5.22 -0.68
N LYS A 927 -9.09 4.47 0.15
CA LYS A 927 -9.66 3.68 1.25
C LYS A 927 -10.26 4.56 2.34
N LEU A 928 -9.58 5.63 2.73
CA LEU A 928 -10.07 6.61 3.70
C LEU A 928 -11.39 7.24 3.21
N ARG A 929 -11.44 7.77 1.98
CA ARG A 929 -12.65 8.30 1.35
C ARG A 929 -13.77 7.26 1.27
N GLY A 930 -13.42 6.01 0.94
CA GLY A 930 -14.35 4.89 0.92
C GLY A 930 -15.03 4.66 2.26
N GLU A 931 -14.27 4.62 3.36
CA GLU A 931 -14.84 4.46 4.71
C GLU A 931 -15.64 5.69 5.15
N LEU A 932 -15.17 6.91 4.85
CA LEU A 932 -15.89 8.16 5.15
C LEU A 932 -17.28 8.20 4.50
N ARG A 933 -17.45 7.57 3.33
CA ARG A 933 -18.77 7.44 2.66
C ARG A 933 -19.69 6.40 3.28
N VAL A 934 -19.16 5.42 4.03
CA VAL A 934 -19.96 4.32 4.61
C VAL A 934 -20.55 4.76 5.94
N VAL A 935 -21.86 5.04 5.93
CA VAL A 935 -22.65 5.41 7.10
C VAL A 935 -23.23 4.14 7.74
N GLY A 936 -23.07 3.96 9.06
CA GLY A 936 -23.69 2.84 9.80
C GLY A 936 -22.79 1.63 10.08
N ASP A 937 -21.50 1.66 9.73
CA ASP A 937 -20.57 0.61 10.15
C ASP A 937 -20.10 0.83 11.60
N ARG A 938 -20.24 -0.21 12.44
CA ARG A 938 -19.73 -0.23 13.82
C ARG A 938 -18.21 -0.07 13.90
N ASN A 939 -17.49 -0.34 12.82
CA ASN A 939 -16.04 -0.23 12.75
C ASN A 939 -15.55 1.04 12.04
N HIS A 940 -16.46 1.95 11.66
CA HIS A 940 -16.13 3.16 10.89
C HIS A 940 -14.96 3.94 11.49
N ASP A 941 -15.09 4.40 12.74
CA ASP A 941 -14.04 5.20 13.42
C ASP A 941 -12.69 4.46 13.46
N ARG A 942 -12.73 3.15 13.71
CA ARG A 942 -11.53 2.31 13.77
C ARG A 942 -10.86 2.19 12.41
N ASN A 943 -11.64 2.03 11.33
CA ASN A 943 -11.09 1.92 9.98
C ASN A 943 -10.55 3.28 9.50
N VAL A 944 -11.24 4.38 9.80
CA VAL A 944 -10.78 5.75 9.51
C VAL A 944 -9.46 6.03 10.22
N GLU A 945 -9.35 5.72 11.51
CA GLU A 945 -8.11 5.85 12.29
C GLU A 945 -7.01 4.96 11.71
N HIS A 946 -7.31 3.72 11.34
CA HIS A 946 -6.35 2.81 10.73
C HIS A 946 -5.70 3.36 9.44
N TYR A 947 -6.48 4.01 8.56
CA TYR A 947 -5.94 4.60 7.34
C TYR A 947 -5.18 5.92 7.60
N ARG A 948 -5.57 6.69 8.62
CA ARG A 948 -4.81 7.86 9.08
C ARG A 948 -3.45 7.47 9.67
N ASP A 949 -3.40 6.44 10.51
CA ASP A 949 -2.14 5.87 11.01
C ASP A 949 -1.24 5.43 9.84
N GLY A 950 -1.85 4.87 8.78
CA GLY A 950 -1.15 4.51 7.55
C GLY A 950 -0.49 5.71 6.86
N LEU A 951 -1.18 6.86 6.81
CA LEU A 951 -0.63 8.10 6.24
C LEU A 951 0.51 8.66 7.12
N GLU A 952 0.37 8.65 8.44
CA GLU A 952 1.43 9.08 9.37
C GLU A 952 2.71 8.23 9.25
N VAL A 953 2.55 6.92 9.02
CA VAL A 953 3.69 6.02 8.74
C VAL A 953 4.41 6.42 7.44
N VAL A 954 3.66 6.81 6.40
CA VAL A 954 4.26 7.32 5.14
C VAL A 954 4.95 8.66 5.38
N GLU A 955 4.33 9.57 6.13
CA GLU A 955 4.90 10.86 6.51
C GLU A 955 6.25 10.69 7.21
N THR A 956 6.29 9.81 8.21
CA THR A 956 7.51 9.46 8.96
C THR A 956 8.58 8.87 8.04
N ALA A 957 8.19 8.01 7.09
CA ALA A 957 9.12 7.39 6.14
C ALA A 957 9.75 8.41 5.19
N VAL A 958 8.94 9.33 4.65
CA VAL A 958 9.41 10.45 3.81
C VAL A 958 10.32 11.37 4.62
N GLY A 959 9.93 11.72 5.85
CA GLY A 959 10.72 12.57 6.73
C GLY A 959 12.09 11.98 7.04
N ARG A 960 12.15 10.68 7.38
CA ARG A 960 13.44 9.99 7.59
C ARG A 960 14.28 9.94 6.32
N PHE A 961 13.66 9.73 5.15
CA PHE A 961 14.38 9.72 3.88
C PHE A 961 15.02 11.08 3.60
N VAL A 962 14.25 12.15 3.65
CA VAL A 962 14.71 13.52 3.37
C VAL A 962 15.72 13.99 4.41
N ASP A 963 15.46 13.75 5.70
CA ASP A 963 16.37 14.15 6.77
C ASP A 963 17.75 13.49 6.60
N ARG A 964 17.78 12.17 6.35
CA ARG A 964 19.02 11.42 6.21
C ARG A 964 19.74 11.68 4.88
N THR A 965 19.04 12.04 3.80
CA THR A 965 19.65 12.23 2.47
C THR A 965 20.05 13.65 2.17
N PHE A 966 19.31 14.63 2.71
CA PHE A 966 19.45 16.04 2.39
C PHE A 966 19.87 16.87 3.61
N CYS A 967 19.13 16.79 4.72
CA CYS A 967 19.44 17.61 5.90
C CYS A 967 20.78 17.20 6.53
N GLU A 968 20.99 15.90 6.78
CA GLU A 968 22.24 15.40 7.36
C GLU A 968 23.45 15.67 6.46
N LEU A 969 23.28 15.65 5.13
CA LEU A 969 24.33 15.97 4.17
C LEU A 969 24.83 17.40 4.37
N LEU A 970 23.90 18.35 4.49
CA LEU A 970 24.21 19.76 4.71
C LEU A 970 24.73 20.04 6.14
N ARG A 971 24.26 19.30 7.16
CA ARG A 971 24.75 19.45 8.55
C ARG A 971 26.17 18.92 8.76
N LEU A 972 26.61 17.92 8.00
CA LEU A 972 27.92 17.27 8.15
C LEU A 972 29.08 18.08 7.54
N GLU A 973 28.77 19.10 6.75
CA GLU A 973 29.76 20.02 6.21
C GLU A 973 30.18 21.05 7.27
N ASP A 974 31.46 21.44 7.31
CA ASP A 974 32.05 22.34 8.32
C ASP A 974 31.56 23.80 8.18
N GLY A 975 30.27 24.08 8.42
CA GLY A 975 29.69 25.42 8.34
C GLY A 975 28.49 25.65 9.28
N GLU A 976 28.44 26.82 9.92
CA GLU A 976 27.33 27.22 10.80
C GLU A 976 26.01 27.49 10.04
N THR A 977 26.04 27.59 8.71
CA THR A 977 24.88 28.01 7.90
C THR A 977 23.72 27.01 7.99
N PHE A 978 24.01 25.70 7.94
CA PHE A 978 23.00 24.62 7.88
C PHE A 978 23.01 23.69 9.10
N ALA A 979 23.77 24.02 10.16
CA ALA A 979 23.93 23.16 11.34
C ALA A 979 22.60 22.76 12.00
N ASP A 980 21.61 23.67 11.99
CA ASP A 980 20.28 23.48 12.58
C ASP A 980 19.18 23.22 11.54
N LEU A 981 19.53 22.91 10.29
CA LEU A 981 18.57 22.65 9.22
C LEU A 981 17.68 21.45 9.59
N ARG A 982 16.36 21.64 9.56
CA ARG A 982 15.39 20.61 9.91
C ARG A 982 14.14 20.68 9.05
N ILE A 983 13.41 19.56 9.03
CA ILE A 983 12.07 19.50 8.47
C ILE A 983 11.10 20.10 9.49
N ARG A 984 10.29 21.08 9.06
CA ARG A 984 9.24 21.72 9.85
C ARG A 984 7.95 20.91 9.81
N SER A 985 7.54 20.50 8.61
CA SER A 985 6.31 19.75 8.38
C SER A 985 6.36 19.02 7.05
N ILE A 986 5.58 17.94 6.94
CA ILE A 986 5.38 17.20 5.70
C ILE A 986 3.88 17.13 5.43
N GLY A 987 3.45 17.65 4.28
CA GLY A 987 2.07 17.58 3.82
C GLY A 987 1.91 16.43 2.83
N LEU A 988 0.95 15.53 3.06
CA LEU A 988 0.63 14.43 2.15
C LEU A 988 -0.70 14.69 1.44
N ALA A 989 -0.73 14.52 0.13
CA ALA A 989 -1.94 14.53 -0.70
C ALA A 989 -1.97 13.29 -1.61
N THR A 990 -3.03 13.15 -2.43
CA THR A 990 -3.20 11.96 -3.28
C THR A 990 -2.06 11.83 -4.30
N ASN A 991 -1.66 12.93 -4.91
CA ASN A 991 -0.64 13.03 -5.96
C ASN A 991 0.51 13.98 -5.61
N ARG A 992 0.62 14.45 -4.36
CA ARG A 992 1.62 15.45 -3.95
C ARG A 992 2.18 15.19 -2.55
N ILE A 993 3.46 15.49 -2.38
CA ILE A 993 4.15 15.54 -1.08
C ILE A 993 4.82 16.91 -0.96
N GLU A 994 4.43 17.68 0.05
CA GLU A 994 5.05 18.96 0.41
C GLU A 994 6.01 18.76 1.59
N ILE A 995 7.18 19.38 1.53
CA ILE A 995 8.14 19.39 2.65
C ILE A 995 8.60 20.83 2.90
N ALA A 996 8.36 21.30 4.12
CA ALA A 996 8.81 22.61 4.59
C ALA A 996 10.08 22.47 5.44
N PHE A 997 11.04 23.36 5.23
CA PHE A 997 12.33 23.37 5.93
C PHE A 997 12.56 24.68 6.68
N ASP A 998 12.92 24.55 7.95
CA ASP A 998 13.47 25.66 8.73
C ASP A 998 15.00 25.58 8.72
N ARG A 999 15.64 26.73 8.52
CA ARG A 999 17.11 26.82 8.58
C ARG A 999 17.64 26.75 10.01
N ARG A 1000 16.89 27.28 10.99
CA ARG A 1000 17.24 27.32 12.42
C ARG A 1000 16.03 27.03 13.31
N ARG A 1001 16.28 26.56 14.53
CA ARG A 1001 15.23 26.19 15.50
C ARG A 1001 14.26 27.32 15.83
N ASP A 1002 14.77 28.55 15.91
CA ASP A 1002 14.04 29.77 16.29
C ASP A 1002 13.81 30.71 15.10
N ASP A 1003 13.98 30.23 13.86
CA ASP A 1003 13.72 31.04 12.67
C ASP A 1003 12.20 31.28 12.55
N ALA A 1004 11.75 32.48 12.90
CA ALA A 1004 10.37 32.93 12.66
C ALA A 1004 10.13 33.36 11.19
N GLY A 1005 11.15 33.23 10.32
CA GLY A 1005 11.08 33.55 8.90
C GLY A 1005 10.28 32.55 8.07
N GLU A 1006 10.05 32.88 6.80
CA GLU A 1006 9.36 31.99 5.88
C GLU A 1006 10.21 30.74 5.57
N PRO A 1007 9.63 29.53 5.67
CA PRO A 1007 10.35 28.29 5.38
C PRO A 1007 10.62 28.15 3.88
N LEU A 1008 11.68 27.41 3.54
CA LEU A 1008 11.85 26.87 2.19
C LEU A 1008 10.86 25.72 2.02
N VAL A 1009 10.05 25.74 0.97
CA VAL A 1009 9.02 24.73 0.73
C VAL A 1009 9.24 24.08 -0.64
N ILE A 1010 9.34 22.75 -0.64
CA ILE A 1010 9.59 21.93 -1.82
C ILE A 1010 8.43 20.94 -1.98
N GLU A 1011 7.96 20.77 -3.21
CA GLU A 1011 6.90 19.82 -3.55
C GLU A 1011 7.41 18.77 -4.54
N PHE A 1012 6.98 17.52 -4.30
CA PHE A 1012 7.05 16.42 -5.24
C PHE A 1012 5.63 16.11 -5.72
N GLU A 1013 5.39 16.20 -7.03
CA GLU A 1013 4.06 16.11 -7.63
C GLU A 1013 4.04 15.03 -8.71
N GLU A 1014 2.99 14.22 -8.72
CA GLU A 1014 2.72 13.27 -9.79
C GLU A 1014 1.71 13.90 -10.75
N LEU A 1015 2.20 14.31 -11.93
CA LEU A 1015 1.42 15.01 -12.96
C LEU A 1015 1.53 14.24 -14.27
N GLY A 1016 0.41 13.69 -14.75
CA GLY A 1016 0.34 13.05 -16.07
C GLY A 1016 1.31 11.87 -16.27
N ASN A 1017 1.57 11.06 -15.23
CA ASN A 1017 2.60 10.00 -15.19
C ASN A 1017 4.04 10.50 -15.11
N TRP A 1018 4.28 11.74 -14.71
CA TRP A 1018 5.62 12.29 -14.46
C TRP A 1018 5.79 12.66 -12.99
N LEU A 1019 6.95 12.34 -12.40
CA LEU A 1019 7.32 12.88 -11.09
C LEU A 1019 8.02 14.23 -11.27
N CYS A 1020 7.31 15.30 -10.94
CA CYS A 1020 7.79 16.67 -11.00
C CYS A 1020 8.27 17.13 -9.62
N ALA A 1021 9.25 18.04 -9.58
CA ALA A 1021 9.64 18.75 -8.37
C ALA A 1021 9.62 20.27 -8.57
N ARG A 1022 9.26 20.99 -7.51
CA ARG A 1022 9.14 22.45 -7.52
C ARG A 1022 9.48 23.06 -6.18
N ILE A 1023 10.04 24.28 -6.20
CA ILE A 1023 10.16 25.14 -5.02
C ILE A 1023 8.98 26.11 -5.00
N VAL A 1024 8.05 25.90 -4.07
CA VAL A 1024 6.83 26.72 -3.92
C VAL A 1024 7.15 28.05 -3.24
N SER A 1025 7.90 27.96 -2.14
CA SER A 1025 8.36 29.13 -1.39
C SER A 1025 9.87 29.07 -1.27
N ALA A 1026 10.55 30.10 -1.76
CA ALA A 1026 11.99 30.23 -1.60
C ALA A 1026 12.36 30.49 -0.13
N GLY A 1027 11.50 31.17 0.64
CA GLY A 1027 11.75 31.51 2.05
C GLY A 1027 13.16 32.06 2.29
N TRP A 1028 13.88 31.44 3.24
CA TRP A 1028 15.25 31.79 3.59
C TRP A 1028 16.30 31.57 2.48
N LEU A 1029 15.98 30.90 1.37
CA LEU A 1029 16.89 30.74 0.21
C LEU A 1029 17.41 32.08 -0.31
N THR A 1030 16.57 33.10 -0.28
CA THR A 1030 16.89 34.46 -0.76
C THR A 1030 17.97 35.14 0.07
N THR A 1031 18.19 34.68 1.31
CA THR A 1031 19.16 35.25 2.25
C THR A 1031 20.53 34.58 2.17
N LEU A 1032 20.67 33.49 1.41
CA LEU A 1032 21.91 32.74 1.29
C LEU A 1032 22.96 33.45 0.43
N ARG A 1033 24.24 33.28 0.80
CA ARG A 1033 25.38 33.68 -0.04
C ARG A 1033 25.45 32.78 -1.27
N ALA A 1034 26.10 33.25 -2.33
CA ALA A 1034 26.23 32.50 -3.59
C ALA A 1034 26.86 31.10 -3.39
N GLU A 1035 27.87 30.99 -2.53
CA GLU A 1035 28.52 29.71 -2.25
C GLU A 1035 27.60 28.73 -1.49
N ASP A 1036 26.89 29.22 -0.46
CA ASP A 1036 25.90 28.41 0.27
C ASP A 1036 24.73 27.98 -0.62
N ARG A 1037 24.37 28.82 -1.60
CA ARG A 1037 23.36 28.52 -2.61
C ARG A 1037 23.81 27.42 -3.57
N ASP A 1038 25.08 27.42 -3.98
CA ASP A 1038 25.63 26.35 -4.83
C ASP A 1038 25.69 25.01 -4.08
N ARG A 1039 26.01 25.04 -2.78
CA ARG A 1039 25.96 23.85 -1.89
C ARG A 1039 24.55 23.31 -1.74
N LEU A 1040 23.57 24.18 -1.48
CA LEU A 1040 22.18 23.80 -1.43
C LEU A 1040 21.69 23.23 -2.77
N ASN A 1041 22.11 23.83 -3.89
CA ASN A 1041 21.78 23.35 -5.23
C ASN A 1041 22.30 21.92 -5.45
N ALA A 1042 23.56 21.64 -5.11
CA ALA A 1042 24.10 20.29 -5.22
C ALA A 1042 23.34 19.29 -4.34
N ALA A 1043 23.07 19.64 -3.08
CA ALA A 1043 22.30 18.79 -2.18
C ALA A 1043 20.89 18.51 -2.73
N LEU A 1044 20.22 19.52 -3.28
CA LEU A 1044 18.88 19.40 -3.82
C LEU A 1044 18.83 18.59 -5.13
N SER A 1045 19.79 18.81 -6.03
CA SER A 1045 19.94 17.99 -7.25
C SER A 1045 20.18 16.52 -6.90
N GLY A 1046 20.97 16.23 -5.86
CA GLY A 1046 21.13 14.88 -5.33
C GLY A 1046 19.82 14.31 -4.77
N LEU A 1047 19.09 15.08 -3.96
CA LEU A 1047 17.79 14.67 -3.42
C LEU A 1047 16.79 14.35 -4.54
N TYR A 1048 16.70 15.17 -5.58
CA TYR A 1048 15.82 14.95 -6.72
C TYR A 1048 16.17 13.66 -7.48
N LYS A 1049 17.45 13.37 -7.70
CA LYS A 1049 17.88 12.10 -8.29
C LYS A 1049 17.57 10.89 -7.42
N LEU A 1050 17.78 11.01 -6.11
CA LEU A 1050 17.49 9.93 -5.17
C LEU A 1050 15.97 9.72 -4.98
N ALA A 1051 15.15 10.76 -5.15
CA ALA A 1051 13.70 10.63 -5.18
C ALA A 1051 13.18 10.02 -6.50
N GLY A 1052 13.92 10.23 -7.60
CA GLY A 1052 13.53 9.80 -8.94
C GLY A 1052 12.68 10.83 -9.69
N VAL A 1053 12.94 12.12 -9.43
CA VAL A 1053 12.32 13.24 -10.14
C VAL A 1053 12.69 13.16 -11.62
N GLU A 1054 11.68 13.26 -12.48
CA GLU A 1054 11.84 13.23 -13.93
C GLU A 1054 11.92 14.65 -14.50
N LEU A 1055 11.13 15.58 -13.96
CA LEU A 1055 11.00 16.97 -14.44
C LEU A 1055 11.13 17.97 -13.28
N VAL A 1056 11.72 19.14 -13.55
CA VAL A 1056 11.89 20.21 -12.56
C VAL A 1056 11.25 21.49 -13.08
N HIS A 1057 10.33 22.08 -12.31
CA HIS A 1057 9.59 23.27 -12.73
C HIS A 1057 10.53 24.45 -13.01
N GLU A 1058 11.60 24.60 -12.23
CA GLU A 1058 12.59 25.68 -12.40
C GLU A 1058 13.37 25.61 -13.72
N HIS A 1059 13.40 24.45 -14.40
CA HIS A 1059 13.98 24.32 -15.74
C HIS A 1059 13.00 24.73 -16.84
N LEU A 1060 11.73 24.39 -16.68
CA LEU A 1060 10.69 24.65 -17.67
C LEU A 1060 10.09 26.06 -17.56
N ASP A 1061 9.93 26.59 -16.36
CA ASP A 1061 9.31 27.89 -16.07
C ASP A 1061 9.98 29.05 -16.82
N PRO A 1062 11.31 29.25 -16.79
CA PRO A 1062 11.94 30.40 -17.43
C PRO A 1062 11.74 30.42 -18.94
N VAL A 1063 11.80 29.26 -19.59
CA VAL A 1063 11.65 29.12 -21.04
C VAL A 1063 10.21 29.39 -21.47
N LEU A 1064 9.23 28.97 -20.66
CA LEU A 1064 7.81 29.09 -20.96
C LEU A 1064 7.17 30.40 -20.49
N ARG A 1065 7.79 31.11 -19.52
CA ARG A 1065 7.34 32.41 -19.01
C ARG A 1065 7.20 33.47 -20.09
N GLY A 1066 8.04 33.45 -21.13
CA GLY A 1066 8.00 34.41 -22.23
C GLY A 1066 6.71 34.37 -23.06
N ILE A 1067 5.93 33.29 -22.97
CA ILE A 1067 4.69 33.08 -23.72
C ILE A 1067 3.47 33.06 -22.79
N GLY A 1068 3.71 33.20 -21.47
CA GLY A 1068 2.66 33.19 -20.44
C GLY A 1068 1.94 31.85 -20.31
N GLY A 1069 2.42 30.75 -20.88
CA GLY A 1069 1.55 29.59 -21.04
C GLY A 1069 1.27 28.80 -19.75
N TRP A 1070 0.02 28.34 -19.56
CA TRP A 1070 -0.29 27.30 -18.56
C TRP A 1070 0.14 25.93 -19.12
N LYS A 1071 0.80 25.15 -18.29
CA LYS A 1071 1.32 23.81 -18.58
C LYS A 1071 0.31 22.75 -18.17
N GLU A 1072 0.20 21.73 -18.99
CA GLU A 1072 -0.51 20.51 -18.64
C GLU A 1072 0.39 19.33 -18.98
N PHE A 1073 0.84 18.60 -17.95
CA PHE A 1073 1.53 17.34 -18.16
C PHE A 1073 0.53 16.24 -18.51
N THR A 1074 0.73 15.65 -19.69
CA THR A 1074 -0.05 14.50 -20.15
C THR A 1074 0.85 13.27 -20.25
N PRO A 1075 0.27 12.05 -20.29
CA PRO A 1075 1.05 10.84 -20.54
C PRO A 1075 1.75 10.82 -21.90
N HIS A 1076 1.43 11.75 -22.82
CA HIS A 1076 1.95 11.77 -24.19
C HIS A 1076 2.96 12.92 -24.41
N GLY A 1077 3.08 13.83 -23.45
CA GLY A 1077 3.96 14.99 -23.53
C GLY A 1077 3.48 16.17 -22.70
N LEU A 1078 4.14 17.31 -22.88
CA LEU A 1078 3.77 18.57 -22.24
C LEU A 1078 2.91 19.39 -23.20
N VAL A 1079 1.73 19.77 -22.77
CA VAL A 1079 0.86 20.71 -23.48
C VAL A 1079 1.03 22.08 -22.85
N VAL A 1080 1.28 23.11 -23.67
CA VAL A 1080 1.40 24.50 -23.23
C VAL A 1080 0.27 25.29 -23.87
N HIS A 1081 -0.60 25.83 -23.02
CA HIS A 1081 -1.74 26.66 -23.40
C HIS A 1081 -1.33 28.13 -23.41
N ASN A 1082 -1.69 28.91 -24.42
CA ASN A 1082 -1.37 30.34 -24.45
C ASN A 1082 -2.21 31.14 -23.41
N GLN A 1083 -1.60 32.13 -22.74
CA GLN A 1083 -2.26 32.92 -21.68
C GLN A 1083 -3.37 33.84 -22.19
N GLU A 1084 -3.20 34.43 -23.38
CA GLU A 1084 -4.15 35.38 -23.97
C GLU A 1084 -5.18 34.68 -24.87
N HIS A 1085 -4.76 33.62 -25.56
CA HIS A 1085 -5.58 32.85 -26.50
C HIS A 1085 -5.57 31.36 -26.17
N PHE A 1086 -6.33 31.00 -25.15
CA PHE A 1086 -6.33 29.65 -24.54
C PHE A 1086 -6.61 28.50 -25.53
N GLU A 1087 -7.35 28.73 -26.61
CA GLU A 1087 -7.59 27.75 -27.67
C GLU A 1087 -6.31 27.34 -28.43
N ARG A 1088 -5.22 28.10 -28.25
CA ARG A 1088 -3.92 27.81 -28.86
C ARG A 1088 -3.07 27.00 -27.90
N THR A 1089 -2.88 25.74 -28.25
CA THR A 1089 -2.05 24.79 -27.51
C THR A 1089 -0.84 24.40 -28.35
N ALA A 1090 0.34 24.31 -27.74
CA ALA A 1090 1.49 23.64 -28.31
C ALA A 1090 1.80 22.36 -27.53
N THR A 1091 1.89 21.25 -28.24
CA THR A 1091 2.26 19.95 -27.65
C THR A 1091 3.72 19.65 -27.94
N TYR A 1092 4.50 19.44 -26.87
CA TYR A 1092 5.88 18.97 -26.92
C TYR A 1092 5.90 17.47 -26.62
N ALA A 1093 6.32 16.68 -27.59
CA ALA A 1093 6.44 15.23 -27.44
C ALA A 1093 7.69 14.89 -26.60
N ILE A 1094 7.59 15.03 -25.28
CA ILE A 1094 8.66 14.70 -24.32
C ILE A 1094 9.08 13.21 -24.42
N LEU A 1095 8.27 12.35 -25.02
CA LEU A 1095 8.63 10.95 -25.29
C LEU A 1095 9.49 10.73 -26.55
N SER A 1096 9.64 11.74 -27.41
CA SER A 1096 10.46 11.64 -28.63
C SER A 1096 11.95 11.56 -28.29
N GLU A 1097 12.70 10.61 -28.85
CA GLU A 1097 14.17 10.52 -28.69
C GLU A 1097 14.94 11.68 -29.38
N GLU A 1098 14.23 12.63 -30.00
CA GLU A 1098 14.82 13.80 -30.63
C GLU A 1098 15.48 14.73 -29.61
N GLU A 1099 16.71 15.17 -29.89
CA GLU A 1099 17.47 16.10 -29.03
C GLU A 1099 16.80 17.49 -28.95
N VAL A 1100 16.08 17.87 -30.00
CA VAL A 1100 15.34 19.12 -30.12
C VAL A 1100 13.85 18.81 -30.19
N LEU A 1101 13.09 19.31 -29.23
CA LEU A 1101 11.64 19.13 -29.15
C LEU A 1101 10.94 20.29 -29.84
N LEU A 1102 10.39 20.01 -31.03
CA LEU A 1102 9.60 20.97 -31.79
C LEU A 1102 8.10 20.88 -31.40
N PRO A 1103 7.37 22.00 -31.44
CA PRO A 1103 5.93 22.02 -31.21
C PRO A 1103 5.20 21.29 -32.37
N GLN A 1104 4.36 20.30 -32.06
CA GLN A 1104 3.73 19.44 -33.09
C GLN A 1104 2.35 19.94 -33.59
N GLN A 1105 1.67 20.80 -32.84
CA GLN A 1105 0.38 21.37 -33.22
C GLN A 1105 0.47 22.89 -33.09
N GLU A 1106 0.50 23.61 -34.22
CA GLU A 1106 0.44 25.06 -34.27
C GLU A 1106 -0.92 25.49 -34.83
N SER A 1107 -1.66 26.28 -34.06
CA SER A 1107 -2.75 27.12 -34.60
C SER A 1107 -2.08 28.25 -35.40
N SER A 1108 -2.13 28.13 -36.73
CA SER A 1108 -1.46 29.03 -37.67
C SER A 1108 -2.13 30.41 -37.69
N ASP A 1109 -1.62 31.37 -36.92
CA ASP A 1109 -1.95 32.79 -37.12
C ASP A 1109 -0.90 33.68 -36.42
N GLY A 1110 0.04 34.22 -37.19
CA GLY A 1110 0.71 35.54 -37.01
C GLY A 1110 1.40 35.94 -35.69
N HIS A 1111 1.52 35.06 -34.70
CA HIS A 1111 1.94 35.37 -33.32
C HIS A 1111 3.31 34.75 -32.97
N PRO A 1112 3.99 35.13 -31.86
CA PRO A 1112 5.38 34.73 -31.58
C PRO A 1112 5.57 33.21 -31.64
N ALA A 1113 6.70 32.79 -32.24
CA ALA A 1113 7.09 31.40 -32.35
C ALA A 1113 7.19 30.75 -30.96
N TRP A 1114 6.62 29.56 -30.82
CA TRP A 1114 6.78 28.73 -29.62
C TRP A 1114 8.27 28.44 -29.37
N PRO A 1115 8.72 28.35 -28.11
CA PRO A 1115 10.12 28.17 -27.81
C PRO A 1115 10.53 26.74 -28.17
N ILE A 1116 11.71 26.62 -28.76
CA ILE A 1116 12.32 25.32 -29.00
C ILE A 1116 12.90 24.84 -27.67
N LEU A 1117 12.53 23.63 -27.25
CA LEU A 1117 13.06 23.00 -26.04
C LEU A 1117 14.15 22.01 -26.42
N THR A 1118 15.30 22.08 -25.76
CA THR A 1118 16.29 20.99 -25.84
C THR A 1118 15.90 19.92 -24.84
N ARG A 1119 15.93 18.65 -25.25
CA ARG A 1119 15.55 17.52 -24.41
C ARG A 1119 16.30 17.48 -23.08
N ARG A 1120 17.62 17.70 -23.12
CA ARG A 1120 18.49 17.77 -21.93
C ARG A 1120 18.17 18.92 -20.97
N GLU A 1121 17.60 20.01 -21.48
CA GLU A 1121 17.20 21.16 -20.66
C GLU A 1121 15.81 20.97 -20.06
N ALA A 1122 14.95 20.20 -20.73
CA ALA A 1122 13.58 19.94 -20.28
C ALA A 1122 13.46 18.74 -19.33
N ILE A 1123 14.27 17.69 -19.53
CA ILE A 1123 14.16 16.42 -18.80
C ILE A 1123 15.33 16.27 -17.82
N PHE A 1124 15.03 16.45 -16.54
CA PHE A 1124 16.02 16.33 -15.48
C PHE A 1124 16.57 14.91 -15.36
N ASP A 1125 15.75 13.87 -15.59
CA ASP A 1125 16.17 12.47 -15.48
C ASP A 1125 17.40 12.13 -16.37
N GLU A 1126 17.48 12.72 -17.56
CA GLU A 1126 18.58 12.46 -18.51
C GLU A 1126 19.91 13.10 -18.11
N THR A 1127 19.89 14.08 -17.20
CA THR A 1127 21.12 14.68 -16.68
C THR A 1127 21.72 13.78 -15.61
N GLU A 1128 22.66 12.91 -16.00
CA GLU A 1128 23.30 12.00 -15.05
C GLU A 1128 24.20 12.74 -14.04
N ILE A 1129 24.05 12.40 -12.75
CA ILE A 1129 25.01 12.76 -11.71
C ILE A 1129 25.86 11.51 -11.44
N ALA A 1130 27.06 11.47 -12.00
CA ALA A 1130 27.97 10.35 -11.80
C ALA A 1130 28.39 10.27 -10.33
N TRP A 1131 28.53 9.06 -9.80
CA TRP A 1131 28.94 8.83 -8.41
C TRP A 1131 30.28 9.49 -8.07
N LYS A 1132 31.23 9.48 -9.03
CA LYS A 1132 32.54 10.12 -8.85
C LYS A 1132 32.43 11.63 -8.67
N ASP A 1133 31.58 12.26 -9.47
CA ASP A 1133 31.33 13.70 -9.39
C ASP A 1133 30.60 14.04 -8.08
N TRP A 1134 29.64 13.21 -7.68
CA TRP A 1134 28.97 13.33 -6.39
C TRP A 1134 29.94 13.31 -5.21
N VAL A 1135 30.89 12.36 -5.20
CA VAL A 1135 31.93 12.30 -4.16
C VAL A 1135 32.85 13.52 -4.20
N ALA A 1136 33.21 14.01 -5.39
CA ALA A 1136 34.10 15.17 -5.56
C ALA A 1136 33.47 16.49 -5.07
N ILE A 1137 32.14 16.64 -5.17
CA ILE A 1137 31.43 17.81 -4.65
C ILE A 1137 31.48 17.86 -3.12
N TRP A 1138 31.41 16.69 -2.48
CA TRP A 1138 31.34 16.55 -1.03
C TRP A 1138 32.69 16.16 -0.39
N SER A 1139 33.80 16.30 -1.12
CA SER A 1139 35.14 16.18 -0.54
C SER A 1139 35.41 17.38 0.39
N ARG A 1140 36.28 17.15 1.39
CA ARG A 1140 36.67 18.18 2.37
C ARG A 1140 37.87 18.97 1.85
N GLY A 1141 37.89 20.29 2.05
CA GLY A 1141 39.06 21.15 1.80
C GLY A 1141 39.25 21.59 0.35
N GLU A 1142 40.51 21.78 -0.05
CA GLU A 1142 40.93 22.31 -1.37
C GLU A 1142 40.68 21.33 -2.54
N ASP A 1143 40.35 20.07 -2.25
CA ASP A 1143 40.05 19.02 -3.24
C ASP A 1143 38.59 19.06 -3.75
N ARG A 1144 37.81 20.08 -3.36
CA ARG A 1144 36.41 20.24 -3.82
C ARG A 1144 36.38 20.73 -5.25
N ILE A 1145 35.78 19.94 -6.13
CA ILE A 1145 35.62 20.28 -7.54
C ILE A 1145 34.13 20.42 -7.82
N TRP A 1146 33.71 21.61 -8.25
CA TRP A 1146 32.38 21.82 -8.79
C TRP A 1146 32.38 21.37 -10.25
N PRO A 1147 31.69 20.28 -10.61
CA PRO A 1147 31.66 19.84 -11.99
C PRO A 1147 30.86 20.84 -12.81
N ASP A 1148 31.39 21.24 -13.98
CA ASP A 1148 30.74 22.16 -14.92
C ASP A 1148 29.35 21.69 -15.38
N LYS A 1149 29.01 20.43 -15.15
CA LYS A 1149 27.79 19.74 -15.63
C LYS A 1149 26.73 19.50 -14.55
N LEU A 1150 26.87 20.03 -13.34
CA LEU A 1150 25.86 19.82 -12.30
C LEU A 1150 24.55 20.56 -12.67
N PRO A 1151 23.38 19.88 -12.71
CA PRO A 1151 22.12 20.55 -12.99
C PRO A 1151 21.81 21.59 -11.91
N TYR A 1152 21.38 22.78 -12.34
CA TYR A 1152 20.99 23.87 -11.45
C TYR A 1152 19.48 23.87 -11.28
N VAL A 1153 18.99 23.50 -10.10
CA VAL A 1153 17.57 23.29 -9.78
C VAL A 1153 16.98 24.40 -8.90
N LEU A 1154 17.82 25.30 -8.39
CA LEU A 1154 17.33 26.47 -7.63
C LEU A 1154 16.83 27.56 -8.58
N PRO A 1155 15.89 28.42 -8.15
CA PRO A 1155 15.51 29.60 -8.92
C PRO A 1155 16.72 30.54 -9.09
N GLY A 1156 16.80 31.29 -10.19
CA GLY A 1156 17.63 32.50 -10.27
C GLY A 1156 19.13 32.36 -10.58
N ARG A 1157 19.59 31.29 -11.24
CA ARG A 1157 20.92 31.31 -11.91
C ARG A 1157 20.73 31.24 -13.42
N SER A 1158 20.32 32.35 -13.99
CA SER A 1158 20.32 32.58 -15.44
C SER A 1158 21.76 32.67 -15.93
N GLY A 1159 22.37 31.50 -16.18
CA GLY A 1159 23.62 31.33 -16.90
C GLY A 1159 23.42 30.81 -18.32
N VAL A 1160 22.23 30.97 -18.89
CA VAL A 1160 22.05 30.80 -20.34
C VAL A 1160 22.55 32.09 -20.98
N SER A 1161 23.80 32.07 -21.44
CA SER A 1161 24.20 32.99 -22.50
C SER A 1161 23.31 32.67 -23.72
N PRO A 1162 22.59 33.64 -24.31
CA PRO A 1162 21.90 33.48 -25.59
C PRO A 1162 22.92 33.42 -26.76
N SER A 1163 23.99 32.64 -26.60
CA SER A 1163 25.06 32.47 -27.59
C SER A 1163 25.07 31.02 -28.08
N GLY A 1164 23.97 30.63 -28.71
CA GLY A 1164 23.87 29.39 -29.50
C GLY A 1164 23.19 29.60 -30.86
N ILE A 1165 22.62 30.78 -31.12
CA ILE A 1165 22.15 31.18 -32.45
C ILE A 1165 23.26 32.03 -33.08
N ARG A 1166 24.19 31.38 -33.78
CA ARG A 1166 24.95 32.04 -34.84
C ARG A 1166 24.44 31.50 -36.17
N ALA A 1167 23.65 32.35 -36.83
CA ALA A 1167 23.28 32.41 -38.25
C ALA A 1167 22.71 31.14 -38.89
#